data_AF-A0A961NR05-F1
#
_entry.id   AF-A0A961NR05-F1
#
_cell.length_a   1.000
_cell.length_b   1.000
_cell.length_c   1.000
_cell.angle_alpha   90.00
_cell.angle_beta   90.00
_cell.angle_gamma   90.00
#
_symmetry.space_group_name_H-M   'P 1'
#
loop_
_entity.id
_entity.type
_entity.pdbx_description
1 polymer ?
#
loop_
_entity_poly.entity_id
_entity_poly.type
_entity_poly.pdbx_seq_one_letter_code
_entity_poly.pdbx_strand_id
1 'polypeptide(L)'
;MNAGEEQSEEQQESGEVDMLARQAQVGGGHDGAQNVPGEPVIPDLLADAELKGIMAQFNPMASKDITLIEKGVENFFLFHQAHYALTREDQLAHLGAAELDLLADRRALVRFQFLQVHEDTGQLVLRRVLIRPASLKGEQVGKVRRACIRGSAMAVAEFVFRRDRELRQMQEEGELAAWVSKRFMQSGGESEEINPRNKADLKHLLAGLPNLSIESLLTEETGLDDDLLAPTLAILRRPSAEILAELQLIGGGPSEGAVTALSLRGNLPFLIELGRDFHLIQPAAGDLIQLSDSKVEEQKAETEWIYMLFVQLARQLLMHLLPSEETGWIQPRGYTQDKQYLEELQKHPSFEHGEDWEGAGLFLEAYQKLMKHVRSVRKVRREYLIDLMTQDSINKLNMQFEPVYFSPSRFELPDAAIENYIKKSDLYKAVLERMEADPEVLSYKEQREATGPAGTYFIYRANMPRAFIDNKGRRSFLHLFCKQNDMPRGIYDLLRAVDDSSAPRKLVDEQIGLSKAIREWEDEIEKERLKQERRKLGFFGRLLAFLRSLFGGNESPTRRSDDVPSVQRKPREKKARKTGVIAGPRERQEVIPGRVQKAIDYVDRNFRGIIWLDEVLSALGTVRYNENQIGDMLFYDKENRYIEVKALLAIRRVFLYRSREQDEAWIQSTIDYLENVTPQREEHRELAHHLRQTLRELK
;
A
#
# COMPACT_ATOMS: atom_id res chain seq x y z
N MET A 1 35.69 -29.41 -42.50
CA MET A 1 36.71 -29.12 -41.47
C MET A 1 36.81 -27.61 -41.35
N ASN A 2 36.94 -27.11 -40.12
CA ASN A 2 36.84 -25.74 -39.62
C ASN A 2 35.43 -25.24 -39.28
N ALA A 3 35.06 -25.43 -38.01
CA ALA A 3 34.32 -24.48 -37.18
C ALA A 3 34.41 -24.96 -35.72
N GLY A 4 35.10 -24.21 -34.87
CA GLY A 4 35.20 -24.51 -33.44
C GLY A 4 36.27 -23.65 -32.77
N GLU A 5 35.87 -22.47 -32.31
CA GLU A 5 36.43 -21.69 -31.19
C GLU A 5 35.92 -20.23 -31.31
N GLU A 6 34.75 -19.92 -30.74
CA GLU A 6 34.30 -18.53 -30.47
C GLU A 6 33.02 -18.49 -29.58
N GLN A 7 32.95 -19.31 -28.53
CA GLN A 7 31.81 -19.29 -27.58
C GLN A 7 32.24 -19.32 -26.10
N SER A 8 33.44 -18.85 -25.77
CA SER A 8 33.98 -18.97 -24.41
C SER A 8 34.18 -17.66 -23.66
N GLU A 9 34.10 -16.49 -24.32
CA GLU A 9 34.41 -15.20 -23.66
C GLU A 9 33.16 -14.41 -23.20
N GLU A 10 31.97 -14.63 -23.78
CA GLU A 10 30.74 -13.89 -23.38
C GLU A 10 30.08 -14.38 -22.09
N GLN A 11 30.54 -15.48 -21.48
CA GLN A 11 29.97 -16.02 -20.24
C GLN A 11 30.79 -15.72 -18.97
N GLN A 12 31.98 -15.11 -19.09
CA GLN A 12 32.77 -14.68 -17.94
C GLN A 12 32.54 -13.21 -17.55
N GLU A 13 32.13 -12.33 -18.48
CA GLU A 13 31.83 -10.92 -18.14
C GLU A 13 30.47 -10.72 -17.43
N SER A 14 29.49 -11.61 -17.60
CA SER A 14 28.19 -11.46 -16.89
C SER A 14 28.23 -11.89 -15.42
N GLY A 15 29.22 -12.69 -15.02
CA GLY A 15 29.40 -13.16 -13.64
C GLY A 15 30.14 -12.18 -12.72
N GLU A 16 31.01 -11.32 -13.26
CA GLU A 16 31.73 -10.30 -12.48
C GLU A 16 30.90 -9.05 -12.21
N VAL A 17 30.00 -8.68 -13.13
CA VAL A 17 29.07 -7.55 -12.94
C VAL A 17 28.03 -7.84 -11.85
N ASP A 18 27.64 -9.10 -11.68
CA ASP A 18 26.63 -9.52 -10.70
C ASP A 18 27.22 -9.73 -9.27
N MET A 19 28.53 -9.94 -9.15
CA MET A 19 29.22 -9.96 -7.85
C MET A 19 29.54 -8.54 -7.33
N LEU A 20 29.86 -7.59 -8.22
CA LEU A 20 30.06 -6.19 -7.84
C LEU A 20 28.75 -5.50 -7.42
N ALA A 21 27.61 -5.90 -7.99
CA ALA A 21 26.30 -5.43 -7.57
C ALA A 21 25.87 -5.96 -6.17
N ARG A 22 26.38 -7.12 -5.75
CA ARG A 22 26.03 -7.74 -4.45
C ARG A 22 26.92 -7.30 -3.29
N GLN A 23 28.13 -6.78 -3.53
CA GLN A 23 28.95 -6.18 -2.48
C GLN A 23 28.55 -4.73 -2.12
N ALA A 24 27.68 -4.08 -2.92
CA ALA A 24 27.15 -2.75 -2.64
C ALA A 24 25.91 -2.71 -1.71
N GLN A 25 25.37 -3.88 -1.30
CA GLN A 25 24.13 -3.96 -0.49
C GLN A 25 24.30 -4.42 0.96
N VAL A 26 25.54 -4.57 1.45
CA VAL A 26 25.79 -4.91 2.88
C VAL A 26 26.83 -3.94 3.44
N GLY A 27 26.40 -2.71 3.69
CA GLY A 27 27.21 -1.65 4.29
C GLY A 27 26.32 -0.51 4.76
N GLY A 28 25.63 -0.72 5.87
CA GLY A 28 24.76 0.28 6.49
C GLY A 28 25.54 1.50 6.96
N GLY A 29 25.11 2.66 6.48
CA GLY A 29 25.40 3.99 7.00
C GLY A 29 24.48 4.99 6.30
N HIS A 30 23.48 5.49 7.01
CA HIS A 30 22.63 6.61 6.55
C HIS A 30 23.52 7.85 6.35
N ASP A 31 23.96 8.09 5.12
CA ASP A 31 24.28 9.41 4.56
C ASP A 31 24.68 9.21 3.09
N GLY A 32 23.70 9.28 2.20
CA GLY A 32 23.89 9.17 0.76
C GLY A 32 23.01 10.19 0.05
N ALA A 33 23.41 11.45 0.10
CA ALA A 33 22.84 12.49 -0.75
C ALA A 33 23.08 12.08 -2.21
N GLN A 34 22.06 11.53 -2.87
CA GLN A 34 22.08 11.38 -4.32
C GLN A 34 22.07 12.78 -4.92
N ASN A 35 23.21 13.19 -5.48
CA ASN A 35 23.33 14.45 -6.20
C ASN A 35 22.34 14.46 -7.36
N VAL A 36 21.58 15.55 -7.50
CA VAL A 36 20.83 15.81 -8.73
C VAL A 36 21.86 16.00 -9.85
N PRO A 37 21.76 15.30 -10.99
CA PRO A 37 22.74 15.41 -12.08
C PRO A 37 22.89 16.87 -12.53
N GLY A 38 24.11 17.39 -12.52
CA GLY A 38 24.44 18.74 -13.01
C GLY A 38 24.54 19.85 -11.97
N GLU A 39 24.46 19.58 -10.65
CA GLU A 39 24.68 20.64 -9.65
C GLU A 39 26.13 21.18 -9.70
N PRO A 40 26.33 22.50 -9.88
CA PRO A 40 27.65 23.10 -9.84
C PRO A 40 28.25 22.95 -8.44
N VAL A 41 29.56 22.70 -8.35
CA VAL A 41 30.29 22.67 -7.07
C VAL A 41 30.19 24.05 -6.44
N ILE A 42 29.47 24.13 -5.31
CA ILE A 42 29.27 25.38 -4.59
C ILE A 42 30.54 25.64 -3.75
N PRO A 43 31.24 26.78 -3.96
CA PRO A 43 32.40 27.11 -3.15
C PRO A 43 32.00 27.44 -1.70
N ASP A 44 32.95 27.29 -0.78
CA ASP A 44 32.76 27.68 0.62
C ASP A 44 32.56 29.21 0.75
N LEU A 45 31.80 29.60 1.78
CA LEU A 45 31.49 30.98 2.10
C LEU A 45 32.60 31.66 2.90
N LEU A 46 32.62 32.99 2.87
CA LEU A 46 33.58 33.81 3.61
C LEU A 46 33.50 33.59 5.12
N ALA A 47 34.67 33.53 5.75
CA ALA A 47 34.85 33.43 7.19
C ALA A 47 34.40 34.70 7.92
N ASP A 48 34.03 34.57 9.20
CA ASP A 48 33.48 35.68 9.99
C ASP A 48 34.40 36.89 10.12
N ALA A 49 35.72 36.68 10.09
CA ALA A 49 36.69 37.78 10.12
C ALA A 49 36.62 38.66 8.86
N GLU A 50 36.49 38.03 7.69
CA GLU A 50 36.36 38.71 6.40
C GLU A 50 34.98 39.35 6.26
N LEU A 51 33.94 38.64 6.72
CA LEU A 51 32.58 39.18 6.77
C LEU A 51 32.51 40.45 7.62
N LYS A 52 33.15 40.48 8.80
CA LYS A 52 33.22 41.70 9.63
C LYS A 52 33.86 42.89 8.89
N GLY A 53 34.87 42.63 8.06
CA GLY A 53 35.49 43.65 7.22
C GLY A 53 34.53 44.22 6.17
N ILE A 54 33.69 43.37 5.57
CA ILE A 54 32.64 43.81 4.62
C ILE A 54 31.51 44.54 5.35
N MET A 55 31.05 44.00 6.48
CA MET A 55 30.00 44.58 7.32
C MET A 55 30.32 45.98 7.85
N ALA A 56 31.61 46.32 8.00
CA ALA A 56 32.03 47.66 8.40
C ALA A 56 31.63 48.76 7.40
N GLN A 57 31.29 48.39 6.17
CA GLN A 57 30.84 49.30 5.11
C GLN A 57 29.33 49.58 5.18
N PHE A 58 28.58 48.87 6.04
CA PHE A 58 27.13 48.94 6.14
C PHE A 58 26.67 49.54 7.47
N ASN A 59 25.35 49.71 7.61
CA ASN A 59 24.73 50.06 8.87
C ASN A 59 25.12 49.01 9.95
N PRO A 60 25.59 49.41 11.15
CA PRO A 60 25.92 48.47 12.23
C PRO A 60 24.79 47.49 12.58
N MET A 61 23.54 47.90 12.36
CA MET A 61 22.36 47.08 12.60
C MET A 61 22.18 45.95 11.57
N ALA A 62 22.84 46.01 10.41
CA ALA A 62 22.84 44.94 9.40
C ALA A 62 23.37 43.60 9.93
N SER A 63 24.21 43.63 10.98
CA SER A 63 24.65 42.42 11.68
C SER A 63 23.50 41.60 12.28
N LYS A 64 22.37 42.25 12.64
CA LYS A 64 21.17 41.57 13.12
C LYS A 64 20.50 40.75 12.01
N ASP A 65 20.49 41.27 10.80
CA ASP A 65 19.94 40.57 9.63
C ASP A 65 20.81 39.36 9.26
N ILE A 66 22.15 39.48 9.32
CA ILE A 66 23.04 38.32 9.17
C ILE A 66 22.75 37.24 10.22
N THR A 67 22.60 37.63 11.49
CA THR A 67 22.27 36.70 12.58
C THR A 67 20.91 36.03 12.32
N LEU A 68 19.94 36.77 11.78
CA LEU A 68 18.63 36.24 11.42
C LEU A 68 18.75 35.19 10.31
N ILE A 69 19.55 35.46 9.27
CA ILE A 69 19.83 34.53 8.16
C ILE A 69 20.47 33.24 8.67
N GLU A 70 21.51 33.35 9.50
CA GLU A 70 22.19 32.20 10.11
C GLU A 70 21.21 31.36 10.95
N LYS A 71 20.39 32.02 11.77
CA LYS A 71 19.33 31.37 12.54
C LYS A 71 18.27 30.70 11.66
N GLY A 72 17.93 31.27 10.51
CA GLY A 72 17.04 30.66 9.53
C GLY A 72 17.60 29.34 8.99
N VAL A 73 18.90 29.29 8.70
CA VAL A 73 19.58 28.07 8.26
C VAL A 73 19.71 27.05 9.41
N GLU A 74 19.97 27.50 10.64
CA GLU A 74 19.93 26.62 11.82
C GLU A 74 18.55 25.98 12.00
N ASN A 75 17.49 26.80 11.92
CA ASN A 75 16.11 26.33 11.98
C ASN A 75 15.80 25.33 10.86
N PHE A 76 16.26 25.58 9.63
CA PHE A 76 16.13 24.63 8.53
C PHE A 76 16.64 23.23 8.91
N PHE A 77 17.82 23.13 9.53
CA PHE A 77 18.35 21.83 9.95
C PHE A 77 17.64 21.25 11.18
N LEU A 78 17.22 22.10 12.12
CA LEU A 78 16.45 21.69 13.31
C LEU A 78 15.06 21.15 12.94
N PHE A 79 14.40 21.74 11.93
CA PHE A 79 13.09 21.35 11.43
C PHE A 79 13.18 20.40 10.23
N HIS A 80 14.12 19.46 10.27
CA HIS A 80 14.24 18.36 9.30
C HIS A 80 14.30 18.81 7.83
N GLN A 81 15.10 19.84 7.51
CA GLN A 81 15.29 20.34 6.13
C GLN A 81 14.05 21.01 5.53
N ALA A 82 13.25 21.68 6.36
CA ALA A 82 12.11 22.47 5.94
C ALA A 82 12.52 23.81 5.29
N HIS A 83 12.40 23.92 3.97
CA HIS A 83 12.77 25.14 3.21
C HIS A 83 12.02 26.41 3.66
N TYR A 84 10.79 26.29 4.18
CA TYR A 84 10.01 27.41 4.71
C TYR A 84 10.56 28.01 6.02
N ALA A 85 11.51 27.34 6.68
CA ALA A 85 12.17 27.85 7.88
C ALA A 85 13.29 28.87 7.57
N LEU A 86 13.69 28.99 6.30
CA LEU A 86 14.74 29.90 5.85
C LEU A 86 14.29 31.36 5.92
N THR A 87 15.25 32.24 6.18
CA THR A 87 15.01 33.69 6.16
C THR A 87 14.82 34.17 4.73
N ARG A 88 13.74 34.92 4.52
CA ARG A 88 13.39 35.51 3.23
C ARG A 88 13.90 36.95 3.13
N GLU A 89 14.12 37.42 1.91
CA GLU A 89 14.59 38.80 1.67
C GLU A 89 13.59 39.85 2.19
N ASP A 90 12.28 39.58 2.10
CA ASP A 90 11.22 40.48 2.57
C ASP A 90 11.12 40.58 4.10
N GLN A 91 11.85 39.74 4.84
CA GLN A 91 11.87 39.74 6.31
C GLN A 91 13.02 40.57 6.89
N LEU A 92 13.95 41.04 6.05
CA LEU A 92 15.10 41.81 6.49
C LEU A 92 14.72 43.26 6.76
N ALA A 93 15.29 43.85 7.83
CA ALA A 93 14.95 45.19 8.27
C ALA A 93 16.03 46.23 7.93
N HIS A 94 17.26 45.80 7.60
CA HIS A 94 18.44 46.64 7.55
C HIS A 94 19.29 46.45 6.29
N LEU A 95 19.31 45.26 5.68
CA LEU A 95 19.97 44.99 4.40
C LEU A 95 18.97 45.15 3.25
N GLY A 96 19.28 46.03 2.30
CA GLY A 96 18.54 46.19 1.05
C GLY A 96 19.09 45.33 -0.08
N ALA A 97 18.48 45.42 -1.27
CA ALA A 97 18.85 44.59 -2.41
C ALA A 97 20.31 44.77 -2.85
N ALA A 98 20.81 46.02 -2.89
CA ALA A 98 22.18 46.31 -3.31
C ALA A 98 23.23 45.77 -2.32
N GLU A 99 22.95 45.82 -1.01
CA GLU A 99 23.83 45.20 -0.02
C GLU A 99 23.83 43.67 -0.11
N LEU A 100 22.66 43.06 -0.38
CA LEU A 100 22.54 41.62 -0.59
C LEU A 100 23.28 41.15 -1.85
N ASP A 101 23.24 41.93 -2.94
CA ASP A 101 24.03 41.66 -4.15
C ASP A 101 25.52 41.68 -3.85
N LEU A 102 26.01 42.72 -3.16
CA LEU A 102 27.41 42.81 -2.77
C LEU A 102 27.84 41.61 -1.90
N LEU A 103 26.98 41.19 -0.97
CA LEU A 103 27.27 40.04 -0.11
C LEU A 103 27.27 38.72 -0.87
N ALA A 104 26.36 38.53 -1.82
CA ALA A 104 26.33 37.36 -2.69
C ALA A 104 27.58 37.29 -3.58
N ASP A 105 27.95 38.40 -4.23
CA ASP A 105 29.14 38.51 -5.10
C ASP A 105 30.44 38.21 -4.34
N ARG A 106 30.50 38.63 -3.07
CA ARG A 106 31.65 38.36 -2.21
C ARG A 106 31.63 36.96 -1.59
N ARG A 107 30.58 36.16 -1.81
CA ARG A 107 30.37 34.84 -1.18
C ARG A 107 30.22 34.91 0.34
N ALA A 108 29.69 36.01 0.86
CA ALA A 108 29.30 36.11 2.27
C ALA A 108 28.00 35.34 2.57
N LEU A 109 27.11 35.24 1.60
CA LEU A 109 25.87 34.47 1.65
C LEU A 109 25.53 33.99 0.25
N VAL A 110 24.54 33.11 0.16
CA VAL A 110 23.95 32.68 -1.11
C VAL A 110 22.49 33.10 -1.16
N ARG A 111 22.11 33.75 -2.25
CA ARG A 111 20.70 34.02 -2.59
C ARG A 111 20.17 32.83 -3.37
N PHE A 112 18.99 32.34 -3.00
CA PHE A 112 18.31 31.28 -3.74
C PHE A 112 16.80 31.49 -3.68
N GLN A 113 16.05 30.58 -4.30
CA GLN A 113 14.60 30.75 -4.47
C GLN A 113 13.87 29.43 -4.22
N PHE A 114 12.60 29.52 -3.88
CA PHE A 114 11.69 28.38 -3.89
C PHE A 114 10.27 28.83 -4.25
N LEU A 115 9.45 27.91 -4.77
CA LEU A 115 8.03 28.13 -5.02
C LEU A 115 7.19 27.69 -3.83
N GLN A 116 6.15 28.46 -3.57
CA GLN A 116 5.13 28.14 -2.58
C GLN A 116 3.76 28.40 -3.17
N VAL A 117 2.78 27.56 -2.82
CA VAL A 117 1.38 27.85 -3.13
C VAL A 117 0.84 28.86 -2.12
N HIS A 118 0.26 29.94 -2.60
CA HIS A 118 -0.44 30.90 -1.76
C HIS A 118 -1.68 30.25 -1.15
N GLU A 119 -1.82 30.35 0.18
CA GLU A 119 -2.90 29.66 0.92
C GLU A 119 -4.28 30.10 0.43
N ASP A 120 -4.49 31.41 0.27
CA ASP A 120 -5.79 31.95 -0.14
C ASP A 120 -6.13 31.80 -1.63
N THR A 121 -5.16 32.03 -2.54
CA THR A 121 -5.46 32.23 -3.97
C THR A 121 -5.28 30.99 -4.83
N GLY A 122 -4.57 29.95 -4.39
CA GLY A 122 -4.23 28.86 -5.31
C GLY A 122 -2.93 29.02 -6.07
N GLN A 123 -2.41 30.24 -6.16
CA GLN A 123 -1.38 30.57 -7.12
C GLN A 123 0.02 30.25 -6.60
N LEU A 124 0.93 29.95 -7.53
CA LEU A 124 2.34 29.82 -7.22
C LEU A 124 2.95 31.19 -6.97
N VAL A 125 3.78 31.28 -5.93
CA VAL A 125 4.51 32.49 -5.57
C VAL A 125 5.98 32.15 -5.40
N LEU A 126 6.82 32.94 -6.04
CA LEU A 126 8.27 32.85 -5.91
C LEU A 126 8.73 33.53 -4.61
N ARG A 127 9.48 32.81 -3.79
CA ARG A 127 10.07 33.34 -2.54
C ARG A 127 11.59 33.30 -2.63
N ARG A 128 12.22 34.44 -2.37
CA ARG A 128 13.69 34.57 -2.32
C ARG A 128 14.18 34.37 -0.89
N VAL A 129 15.17 33.50 -0.75
CA VAL A 129 15.76 33.10 0.54
C VAL A 129 17.26 33.35 0.56
N LEU A 130 17.77 33.49 1.77
CA LEU A 130 19.17 33.77 2.04
C LEU A 130 19.78 32.61 2.82
N ILE A 131 20.96 32.18 2.40
CA ILE A 131 21.62 30.99 2.91
C ILE A 131 23.02 31.35 3.39
N ARG A 132 23.25 31.22 4.70
CA ARG A 132 24.58 31.25 5.34
C ARG A 132 24.63 30.23 6.47
N PRO A 133 25.15 28.99 6.25
CA PRO A 133 25.31 28.00 7.31
C PRO A 133 26.48 28.34 8.24
N ALA A 134 26.38 28.02 9.53
CA ALA A 134 27.46 28.21 10.50
C ALA A 134 28.77 27.49 10.12
N SER A 135 28.69 26.37 9.40
CA SER A 135 29.87 25.64 8.91
C SER A 135 30.59 26.32 7.74
N LEU A 136 29.93 27.28 7.07
CA LEU A 136 30.38 27.96 5.85
C LEU A 136 30.67 27.05 4.65
N LYS A 137 30.45 25.74 4.78
CA LYS A 137 30.73 24.77 3.71
C LYS A 137 29.71 24.83 2.59
N GLY A 138 30.18 24.83 1.34
CA GLY A 138 29.35 24.77 0.16
C GLY A 138 28.43 23.53 0.09
N GLU A 139 28.87 22.42 0.68
CA GLU A 139 28.04 21.19 0.79
C GLU A 139 26.72 21.43 1.55
N GLN A 140 26.77 22.21 2.64
CA GLN A 140 25.58 22.53 3.43
C GLN A 140 24.66 23.49 2.68
N VAL A 141 25.22 24.44 1.91
CA VAL A 141 24.45 25.27 0.99
C VAL A 141 23.73 24.40 -0.06
N GLY A 142 24.42 23.40 -0.61
CA GLY A 142 23.83 22.44 -1.55
C GLY A 142 22.66 21.66 -0.95
N LYS A 143 22.78 21.21 0.31
CA LYS A 143 21.67 20.56 1.03
C LYS A 143 20.45 21.47 1.15
N VAL A 144 20.66 22.76 1.47
CA VAL A 144 19.57 23.75 1.56
C VAL A 144 18.93 23.98 0.18
N ARG A 145 19.72 24.17 -0.89
CA ARG A 145 19.21 24.36 -2.26
C ARG A 145 18.36 23.18 -2.73
N ARG A 146 18.80 21.93 -2.49
CA ARG A 146 18.02 20.73 -2.84
C ARG A 146 16.67 20.69 -2.13
N ALA A 147 16.61 21.09 -0.86
CA ALA A 147 15.34 21.16 -0.14
C ALA A 147 14.41 22.25 -0.71
N CYS A 148 14.94 23.39 -1.15
CA CYS A 148 14.18 24.41 -1.88
C CYS A 148 13.62 23.86 -3.21
N ILE A 149 14.44 23.13 -3.98
CA ILE A 149 14.02 22.50 -5.25
C ILE A 149 12.91 21.48 -5.02
N ARG A 150 13.04 20.61 -4.00
CA ARG A 150 11.99 19.65 -3.61
C ARG A 150 10.71 20.36 -3.17
N GLY A 151 10.86 21.43 -2.39
CA GLY A 151 9.75 22.30 -1.98
C GLY A 151 9.01 22.88 -3.18
N SER A 152 9.75 23.37 -4.18
CA SER A 152 9.18 23.87 -5.43
C SER A 152 8.45 22.78 -6.22
N ALA A 153 9.03 21.58 -6.32
CA ALA A 153 8.38 20.47 -7.01
C ALA A 153 7.06 20.06 -6.32
N MET A 154 7.04 20.05 -4.98
CA MET A 154 5.82 19.85 -4.19
C MET A 154 4.78 20.94 -4.46
N ALA A 155 5.20 22.22 -4.47
CA ALA A 155 4.31 23.34 -4.75
C ALA A 155 3.70 23.27 -6.16
N VAL A 156 4.50 22.92 -7.18
CA VAL A 156 4.01 22.73 -8.55
C VAL A 156 3.02 21.56 -8.63
N ALA A 157 3.29 20.44 -7.95
CA ALA A 157 2.35 19.32 -7.91
C ALA A 157 1.00 19.71 -7.26
N GLU A 158 1.05 20.48 -6.17
CA GLU A 158 -0.15 20.99 -5.51
C GLU A 158 -0.91 22.01 -6.38
N PHE A 159 -0.21 22.88 -7.10
CA PHE A 159 -0.80 23.78 -8.09
C PHE A 159 -1.52 23.01 -9.19
N VAL A 160 -0.89 21.96 -9.74
CA VAL A 160 -1.51 21.10 -10.76
C VAL A 160 -2.80 20.47 -10.25
N PHE A 161 -2.86 20.03 -9.00
CA PHE A 161 -4.10 19.50 -8.43
C PHE A 161 -5.25 20.51 -8.40
N ARG A 162 -4.97 21.78 -8.08
CA ARG A 162 -5.98 22.85 -8.11
C ARG A 162 -6.41 23.15 -9.55
N ARG A 163 -5.43 23.27 -10.45
CA ARG A 163 -5.64 23.49 -11.88
C ARG A 163 -6.47 22.38 -12.54
N ASP A 164 -6.25 21.11 -12.19
CA ASP A 164 -7.05 19.99 -12.71
C ASP A 164 -8.54 20.18 -12.39
N ARG A 165 -8.88 20.73 -11.22
CA ARG A 165 -10.28 21.03 -10.84
C ARG A 165 -10.88 22.14 -11.70
N GLU A 166 -10.11 23.20 -11.95
CA GLU A 166 -10.53 24.31 -12.81
C GLU A 166 -10.76 23.84 -14.25
N LEU A 167 -9.85 23.02 -14.79
CA LEU A 167 -10.00 22.45 -16.13
C LEU A 167 -11.21 21.51 -16.22
N ARG A 168 -11.47 20.71 -15.18
CA ARG A 168 -12.66 19.86 -15.13
C ARG A 168 -13.94 20.69 -15.14
N GLN A 169 -13.98 21.77 -14.37
CA GLN A 169 -15.12 22.69 -14.39
C GLN A 169 -15.32 23.32 -15.78
N MET A 170 -14.25 23.83 -16.41
CA MET A 170 -14.33 24.35 -17.78
C MET A 170 -14.78 23.30 -18.79
N GLN A 171 -14.43 22.03 -18.58
CA GLN A 171 -14.87 20.94 -19.43
C GLN A 171 -16.37 20.65 -19.25
N GLU A 172 -16.88 20.66 -18.01
CA GLU A 172 -18.30 20.53 -17.71
C GLU A 172 -19.15 21.69 -18.27
N GLU A 173 -18.58 22.90 -18.28
CA GLU A 173 -19.19 24.11 -18.85
C GLU A 173 -19.04 24.20 -20.38
N GLY A 174 -18.24 23.32 -21.00
CA GLY A 174 -17.98 23.30 -22.43
C GLY A 174 -17.03 24.40 -22.94
N GLU A 175 -16.32 25.07 -22.03
CA GLU A 175 -15.45 26.21 -22.32
C GLU A 175 -13.99 25.83 -22.58
N LEU A 176 -13.57 24.61 -22.17
CA LEU A 176 -12.16 24.20 -22.23
C LEU A 176 -11.55 24.32 -23.63
N ALA A 177 -12.26 23.90 -24.68
CA ALA A 177 -11.76 23.97 -26.05
C ALA A 177 -11.47 25.41 -26.51
N ALA A 178 -12.35 26.35 -26.16
CA ALA A 178 -12.21 27.75 -26.50
C ALA A 178 -11.07 28.39 -25.70
N TRP A 179 -10.94 28.03 -24.42
CA TRP A 179 -9.86 28.48 -23.55
C TRP A 179 -8.49 28.02 -24.05
N VAL A 180 -8.32 26.73 -24.38
CA VAL A 180 -7.05 26.19 -24.94
C VAL A 180 -6.71 26.87 -26.27
N SER A 181 -7.70 27.03 -27.15
CA SER A 181 -7.51 27.72 -28.44
C SER A 181 -7.07 29.17 -28.25
N LYS A 182 -7.71 29.90 -27.33
CA LYS A 182 -7.38 31.29 -27.02
C LYS A 182 -5.97 31.41 -26.47
N ARG A 183 -5.57 30.55 -25.52
CA ARG A 183 -4.22 30.54 -24.96
C ARG A 183 -3.15 30.31 -26.02
N PHE A 184 -3.37 29.39 -26.94
CA PHE A 184 -2.46 29.15 -28.06
C PHE A 184 -2.36 30.35 -29.01
N MET A 185 -3.50 30.95 -29.34
CA MET A 185 -3.58 32.07 -30.29
C MET A 185 -3.15 33.42 -29.70
N GLN A 186 -2.97 33.53 -28.37
CA GLN A 186 -2.53 34.76 -27.69
C GLN A 186 -1.05 34.76 -27.31
N SER A 187 -0.27 33.81 -27.84
CA SER A 187 1.17 33.73 -27.66
C SER A 187 1.87 34.98 -28.22
N GLY A 188 1.94 36.07 -27.47
CA GLY A 188 2.68 37.29 -27.85
C GLY A 188 2.03 38.61 -27.46
N GLY A 189 1.88 38.89 -26.16
CA GLY A 189 1.88 40.23 -25.53
C GLY A 189 0.82 41.28 -25.90
N GLU A 190 0.25 41.28 -27.10
CA GLU A 190 -0.73 42.25 -27.57
C GLU A 190 -1.93 41.55 -28.24
N SER A 191 -3.07 42.20 -28.11
CA SER A 191 -4.43 41.73 -28.45
C SER A 191 -4.68 41.59 -29.96
N GLU A 192 -3.65 41.35 -30.78
CA GLU A 192 -3.83 41.17 -32.21
C GLU A 192 -4.39 39.76 -32.50
N GLU A 193 -5.52 39.72 -33.20
CA GLU A 193 -6.18 38.48 -33.56
C GLU A 193 -5.34 37.75 -34.63
N ILE A 194 -4.57 36.74 -34.19
CA ILE A 194 -3.75 35.92 -35.09
C ILE A 194 -4.64 35.23 -36.12
N ASN A 195 -4.38 35.45 -37.42
CA ASN A 195 -5.09 34.79 -38.50
C ASN A 195 -4.26 33.64 -39.08
N PRO A 196 -4.58 32.37 -38.78
CA PRO A 196 -3.77 31.22 -39.19
C PRO A 196 -3.86 30.92 -40.71
N ARG A 197 -4.50 31.78 -41.50
CA ARG A 197 -4.45 31.79 -42.98
C ARG A 197 -3.37 32.71 -43.54
N ASN A 198 -2.68 33.47 -42.68
CA ASN A 198 -1.57 34.32 -43.06
C ASN A 198 -0.25 33.59 -42.78
N LYS A 199 0.68 33.63 -43.74
CA LYS A 199 1.99 32.97 -43.62
C LYS A 199 2.81 33.57 -42.46
N ALA A 200 2.75 34.89 -42.24
CA ALA A 200 3.50 35.54 -41.15
C ALA A 200 3.01 35.06 -39.77
N ASP A 201 1.68 35.05 -39.60
CA ASP A 201 1.00 34.59 -38.39
C ASP A 201 1.27 33.10 -38.11
N LEU A 202 1.33 32.26 -39.15
CA LEU A 202 1.72 30.84 -39.01
C LEU A 202 3.16 30.64 -38.54
N LYS A 203 4.09 31.47 -39.04
CA LYS A 203 5.48 31.46 -38.54
C LYS A 203 5.53 31.86 -37.07
N HIS A 204 4.77 32.88 -36.69
CA HIS A 204 4.66 33.31 -35.30
C HIS A 204 4.08 32.22 -34.38
N LEU A 205 3.02 31.53 -34.81
CA LEU A 205 2.44 30.41 -34.08
C LEU A 205 3.42 29.24 -33.92
N LEU A 206 4.24 28.93 -34.93
CA LEU A 206 5.27 27.90 -34.85
C LEU A 206 6.40 28.28 -33.86
N ALA A 207 6.86 29.52 -33.91
CA ALA A 207 7.88 30.02 -32.98
C ALA A 207 7.36 30.06 -31.53
N GLY A 208 6.07 30.34 -31.35
CA GLY A 208 5.41 30.44 -30.04
C GLY A 208 4.97 29.11 -29.41
N LEU A 209 5.20 27.96 -30.06
CA LEU A 209 4.81 26.64 -29.52
C LEU A 209 5.25 26.36 -28.08
N PRO A 210 6.49 26.72 -27.66
CA PRO A 210 6.92 26.51 -26.29
C PRO A 210 6.03 27.19 -25.26
N ASN A 211 5.25 28.22 -25.60
CA ASN A 211 4.35 28.92 -24.66
C ASN A 211 3.19 28.04 -24.15
N LEU A 212 2.93 26.90 -24.80
CA LEU A 212 2.00 25.88 -24.30
C LEU A 212 2.57 25.01 -23.19
N SER A 213 3.89 25.06 -22.96
CA SER A 213 4.59 24.21 -22.00
C SER A 213 4.30 24.61 -20.55
N ILE A 214 4.56 23.66 -19.63
CA ILE A 214 4.58 23.97 -18.20
C ILE A 214 5.77 24.88 -17.86
N GLU A 215 6.90 24.77 -18.57
CA GLU A 215 8.03 25.68 -18.45
C GLU A 215 7.58 27.14 -18.59
N SER A 216 6.96 27.47 -19.73
CA SER A 216 6.48 28.82 -20.00
C SER A 216 5.40 29.27 -19.02
N LEU A 217 4.46 28.37 -18.66
CA LEU A 217 3.45 28.69 -17.65
C LEU A 217 4.08 29.12 -16.33
N LEU A 218 5.05 28.34 -15.84
CA LEU A 218 5.72 28.62 -14.58
C LEU A 218 6.54 29.92 -14.66
N THR A 219 7.27 30.14 -15.75
CA THR A 219 8.06 31.35 -15.96
C THR A 219 7.19 32.60 -16.09
N GLU A 220 6.08 32.55 -16.83
CA GLU A 220 5.17 33.68 -17.02
C GLU A 220 4.42 34.03 -15.72
N GLU A 221 3.94 33.03 -14.98
CA GLU A 221 3.16 33.27 -13.75
C GLU A 221 4.01 33.71 -12.57
N THR A 222 5.27 33.27 -12.49
CA THR A 222 6.08 33.44 -11.27
C THR A 222 7.41 34.17 -11.48
N GLY A 223 7.89 34.30 -12.72
CA GLY A 223 9.21 34.87 -13.03
C GLY A 223 10.37 33.99 -12.60
N LEU A 224 10.20 32.66 -12.58
CA LEU A 224 11.25 31.69 -12.28
C LEU A 224 12.45 31.81 -13.24
N ASP A 225 13.64 31.64 -12.69
CA ASP A 225 14.87 31.45 -13.47
C ASP A 225 15.16 29.96 -13.72
N ASP A 226 16.07 29.70 -14.67
CA ASP A 226 16.48 28.34 -15.04
C ASP A 226 17.17 27.59 -13.89
N ASP A 227 17.81 28.32 -12.96
CA ASP A 227 18.51 27.80 -11.78
C ASP A 227 17.56 27.06 -10.82
N LEU A 228 16.27 27.43 -10.81
CA LEU A 228 15.23 26.72 -10.08
C LEU A 228 14.32 25.89 -11.00
N LEU A 229 13.98 26.38 -12.19
CA LEU A 229 13.05 25.73 -13.11
C LEU A 229 13.54 24.35 -13.55
N ALA A 230 14.75 24.26 -14.11
CA ALA A 230 15.26 23.01 -14.68
C ALA A 230 15.40 21.88 -13.63
N PRO A 231 15.98 22.13 -12.43
CA PRO A 231 16.03 21.11 -11.37
C PRO A 231 14.64 20.71 -10.84
N THR A 232 13.71 21.67 -10.75
CA THR A 232 12.33 21.38 -10.31
C THR A 232 11.64 20.44 -11.30
N LEU A 233 11.74 20.72 -12.60
CA LEU A 233 11.19 19.86 -13.63
C LEU A 233 11.90 18.51 -13.72
N ALA A 234 13.22 18.45 -13.46
CA ALA A 234 13.95 17.19 -13.40
C ALA A 234 13.41 16.22 -12.33
N ILE A 235 12.89 16.74 -11.21
CA ILE A 235 12.16 15.91 -10.24
C ILE A 235 10.82 15.47 -10.84
N LEU A 236 10.03 16.41 -11.37
CA LEU A 236 8.67 16.17 -11.87
C LEU A 236 8.59 15.30 -13.14
N ARG A 237 9.70 15.12 -13.86
CA ARG A 237 9.80 14.21 -15.00
C ARG A 237 9.92 12.72 -14.60
N ARG A 238 10.18 12.43 -13.32
CA ARG A 238 10.31 11.05 -12.81
C ARG A 238 8.93 10.37 -12.69
N PRO A 239 8.88 9.03 -12.57
CA PRO A 239 7.65 8.32 -12.22
C PRO A 239 7.03 8.84 -10.91
N SER A 240 5.70 8.89 -10.83
CA SER A 240 4.97 9.46 -9.68
C SER A 240 5.38 8.87 -8.32
N ALA A 241 5.69 7.56 -8.27
CA ALA A 241 6.18 6.91 -7.05
C ALA A 241 7.56 7.42 -6.61
N GLU A 242 8.47 7.69 -7.57
CA GLU A 242 9.79 8.25 -7.30
C GLU A 242 9.71 9.72 -6.89
N ILE A 243 8.81 10.49 -7.52
CA ILE A 243 8.52 11.87 -7.09
C ILE A 243 8.09 11.84 -5.62
N LEU A 244 7.11 11.00 -5.28
CA LEU A 244 6.58 10.93 -3.92
C LEU A 244 7.65 10.54 -2.89
N ALA A 245 8.52 9.57 -3.23
CA ALA A 245 9.67 9.20 -2.41
C ALA A 245 10.67 10.36 -2.24
N GLU A 246 10.93 11.13 -3.28
CA GLU A 246 11.79 12.33 -3.21
C GLU A 246 11.18 13.41 -2.30
N LEU A 247 9.85 13.62 -2.37
CA LEU A 247 9.15 14.61 -1.55
C LEU A 247 9.05 14.22 -0.07
N GLN A 248 9.11 12.91 0.25
CA GLN A 248 9.16 12.43 1.64
C GLN A 248 10.43 12.87 2.40
N LEU A 249 11.47 13.30 1.68
CA LEU A 249 12.71 13.81 2.27
C LEU A 249 12.56 15.24 2.82
N ILE A 250 11.44 15.92 2.57
CA ILE A 250 11.16 17.26 3.09
C ILE A 250 10.68 17.17 4.55
N GLY A 251 11.16 18.07 5.40
CA GLY A 251 10.67 18.22 6.77
C GLY A 251 9.17 18.54 6.81
N GLY A 252 8.38 17.61 7.35
CA GLY A 252 6.92 17.68 7.37
C GLY A 252 6.21 16.78 6.35
N GLY A 253 6.96 16.16 5.43
CA GLY A 253 6.42 15.28 4.39
C GLY A 253 5.72 16.02 3.24
N PRO A 254 5.23 15.28 2.24
CA PRO A 254 4.54 15.87 1.09
C PRO A 254 3.15 16.42 1.48
N SER A 255 2.74 17.54 0.87
CA SER A 255 1.40 18.09 1.08
C SER A 255 0.30 17.15 0.52
N GLU A 256 -0.88 17.17 1.13
CA GLU A 256 -2.03 16.35 0.68
C GLU A 256 -2.40 16.63 -0.78
N GLY A 257 -2.32 17.90 -1.20
CA GLY A 257 -2.55 18.31 -2.58
C GLY A 257 -1.55 17.68 -3.55
N ALA A 258 -0.26 17.69 -3.20
CA ALA A 258 0.77 17.05 -4.03
C ALA A 258 0.60 15.52 -4.08
N VAL A 259 0.31 14.87 -2.95
CA VAL A 259 0.04 13.42 -2.90
C VAL A 259 -1.16 13.07 -3.79
N THR A 260 -2.22 13.88 -3.73
CA THR A 260 -3.43 13.66 -4.53
C THR A 260 -3.16 13.90 -6.02
N ALA A 261 -2.40 14.93 -6.38
CA ALA A 261 -2.02 15.20 -7.78
C ALA A 261 -1.32 13.99 -8.42
N LEU A 262 -0.40 13.38 -7.68
CA LEU A 262 0.39 12.22 -8.11
C LEU A 262 -0.46 10.95 -8.15
N SER A 263 -1.30 10.72 -7.13
CA SER A 263 -2.12 9.50 -7.04
C SER A 263 -3.17 9.41 -8.15
N LEU A 264 -3.78 10.54 -8.53
CA LEU A 264 -4.76 10.63 -9.63
C LEU A 264 -4.18 10.25 -11.01
N ARG A 265 -2.85 10.24 -11.14
CA ARG A 265 -2.11 9.84 -12.36
C ARG A 265 -1.52 8.44 -12.25
N GLY A 266 -1.50 7.85 -11.04
CA GLY A 266 -1.01 6.49 -10.80
C GLY A 266 0.39 6.25 -11.36
N ASN A 267 0.52 5.21 -12.19
CA ASN A 267 1.79 4.84 -12.84
C ASN A 267 2.12 5.65 -14.11
N LEU A 268 1.26 6.58 -14.52
CA LEU A 268 1.56 7.46 -15.64
C LEU A 268 2.62 8.50 -15.23
N PRO A 269 3.48 8.94 -16.15
CA PRO A 269 4.41 10.02 -15.88
C PRO A 269 3.63 11.30 -15.54
N PHE A 270 4.15 12.10 -14.62
CA PHE A 270 3.49 13.34 -14.22
C PHE A 270 3.53 14.40 -15.35
N LEU A 271 4.61 14.41 -16.13
CA LEU A 271 4.81 15.28 -17.29
C LEU A 271 4.98 14.45 -18.58
N ILE A 272 4.43 14.96 -19.67
CA ILE A 272 4.61 14.44 -21.03
C ILE A 272 5.71 15.25 -21.70
N GLU A 273 6.84 14.62 -21.99
CA GLU A 273 7.95 15.23 -22.73
C GLU A 273 7.63 15.27 -24.22
N LEU A 274 7.46 16.47 -24.78
CA LEU A 274 7.31 16.71 -26.22
C LEU A 274 8.63 17.16 -26.88
N GLY A 275 9.56 17.70 -26.09
CA GLY A 275 10.90 18.13 -26.51
C GLY A 275 11.76 18.48 -25.29
N ARG A 276 13.00 18.92 -25.51
CA ARG A 276 14.00 19.18 -24.44
C ARG A 276 13.46 20.06 -23.30
N ASP A 277 12.78 21.14 -23.67
CA ASP A 277 12.22 22.16 -22.75
C ASP A 277 10.74 22.41 -23.09
N PHE A 278 10.03 21.35 -23.50
CA PHE A 278 8.61 21.43 -23.81
C PHE A 278 7.88 20.25 -23.19
N HIS A 279 7.29 20.49 -22.01
CA HIS A 279 6.51 19.49 -21.29
C HIS A 279 5.05 19.91 -21.15
N LEU A 280 4.15 18.94 -21.28
CA LEU A 280 2.74 19.11 -20.95
C LEU A 280 2.42 18.37 -19.65
N ILE A 281 1.41 18.86 -18.93
CA ILE A 281 0.87 18.14 -17.76
C ILE A 281 0.13 16.91 -18.25
N GLN A 282 0.45 15.73 -17.70
CA GLN A 282 -0.32 14.53 -17.93
C GLN A 282 -1.73 14.72 -17.34
N PRO A 283 -2.83 14.55 -18.10
CA PRO A 283 -4.17 14.63 -17.52
C PRO A 283 -4.40 13.50 -16.51
N ALA A 284 -5.13 13.78 -15.43
CA ALA A 284 -5.55 12.75 -14.50
C ALA A 284 -6.53 11.78 -15.19
N ALA A 285 -6.47 10.50 -14.80
CA ALA A 285 -7.32 9.48 -15.42
C ALA A 285 -8.82 9.77 -15.22
N GLY A 286 -9.17 10.35 -14.07
CA GLY A 286 -10.51 10.80 -13.74
C GLY A 286 -11.07 11.92 -14.61
N ASP A 287 -10.22 12.69 -15.29
CA ASP A 287 -10.66 13.78 -16.19
C ASP A 287 -10.99 13.28 -17.59
N LEU A 288 -10.65 12.02 -17.91
CA LEU A 288 -10.82 11.46 -19.25
C LEU A 288 -12.18 10.79 -19.44
N ILE A 289 -12.86 10.46 -18.34
CA ILE A 289 -14.13 9.74 -18.30
C ILE A 289 -15.04 10.39 -17.26
N GLN A 290 -16.24 10.77 -17.69
CA GLN A 290 -17.31 11.16 -16.79
C GLN A 290 -18.30 10.00 -16.61
N LEU A 291 -18.60 9.68 -15.35
CA LEU A 291 -19.66 8.75 -14.99
C LEU A 291 -20.94 9.55 -14.70
N SER A 292 -22.00 9.26 -15.43
CA SER A 292 -23.37 9.66 -15.07
C SER A 292 -24.19 8.40 -14.76
N ASP A 293 -25.36 8.56 -14.14
CA ASP A 293 -26.22 7.48 -13.60
C ASP A 293 -26.50 6.30 -14.55
N SER A 294 -26.20 6.43 -15.84
CA SER A 294 -26.26 5.34 -16.81
C SER A 294 -25.34 5.49 -18.04
N LYS A 295 -24.45 6.50 -18.07
CA LYS A 295 -23.56 6.73 -19.23
C LYS A 295 -22.12 6.98 -18.80
N VAL A 296 -21.22 6.35 -19.55
CA VAL A 296 -19.78 6.64 -19.55
C VAL A 296 -19.54 7.57 -20.72
N GLU A 297 -19.20 8.83 -20.43
CA GLU A 297 -18.91 9.83 -21.46
C GLU A 297 -17.40 10.12 -21.52
N GLU A 298 -16.86 10.13 -22.72
CA GLU A 298 -15.47 10.52 -22.95
C GLU A 298 -15.34 12.03 -22.85
N GLN A 299 -14.43 12.47 -21.98
CA GLN A 299 -14.07 13.86 -21.89
C GLN A 299 -12.70 14.07 -22.52
N LYS A 300 -12.58 15.09 -23.37
CA LYS A 300 -11.31 15.46 -23.99
C LYS A 300 -10.50 16.29 -23.02
N ALA A 301 -9.32 15.82 -22.67
CA ALA A 301 -8.41 16.58 -21.83
C ALA A 301 -7.74 17.72 -22.61
N GLU A 302 -7.13 18.65 -21.89
CA GLU A 302 -6.32 19.75 -22.46
C GLU A 302 -5.32 19.25 -23.51
N THR A 303 -4.61 18.14 -23.24
CA THR A 303 -3.62 17.58 -24.17
C THR A 303 -4.21 17.12 -25.51
N GLU A 304 -5.46 16.65 -25.52
CA GLU A 304 -6.17 16.29 -26.74
C GLU A 304 -6.67 17.53 -27.50
N TRP A 305 -7.03 18.61 -26.79
CA TRP A 305 -7.33 19.89 -27.43
C TRP A 305 -6.08 20.53 -28.04
N ILE A 306 -4.95 20.49 -27.34
CA ILE A 306 -3.64 20.90 -27.89
C ILE A 306 -3.31 20.06 -29.13
N TYR A 307 -3.54 18.75 -29.09
CA TYR A 307 -3.35 17.90 -30.26
C TYR A 307 -4.19 18.33 -31.46
N MET A 308 -5.46 18.67 -31.23
CA MET A 308 -6.33 19.17 -32.29
C MET A 308 -5.82 20.50 -32.89
N LEU A 309 -5.22 21.37 -32.08
CA LEU A 309 -4.55 22.58 -32.58
C LEU A 309 -3.33 22.24 -33.46
N PHE A 310 -2.51 21.26 -33.07
CA PHE A 310 -1.39 20.79 -33.88
C PHE A 310 -1.85 20.25 -35.24
N VAL A 311 -2.94 19.48 -35.27
CA VAL A 311 -3.53 18.97 -36.53
C VAL A 311 -4.02 20.12 -37.42
N GLN A 312 -4.66 21.13 -36.82
CA GLN A 312 -5.10 22.32 -37.56
C GLN A 312 -3.93 23.14 -38.10
N LEU A 313 -2.89 23.34 -37.29
CA LEU A 313 -1.68 24.06 -37.68
C LEU A 313 -0.97 23.33 -38.83
N ALA A 314 -0.78 22.01 -38.70
CA ALA A 314 -0.20 21.18 -39.76
C ALA A 314 -0.96 21.31 -41.08
N ARG A 315 -2.31 21.29 -41.01
CA ARG A 315 -3.16 21.53 -42.16
C ARG A 315 -2.94 22.91 -42.78
N GLN A 316 -2.92 23.97 -41.98
CA GLN A 316 -2.69 25.33 -42.51
C GLN A 316 -1.29 25.45 -43.15
N LEU A 317 -0.26 24.89 -42.52
CA LEU A 317 1.09 24.86 -43.07
C LEU A 317 1.13 24.18 -44.44
N LEU A 318 0.54 22.99 -44.56
CA LEU A 318 0.48 22.29 -45.85
C LEU A 318 -0.28 23.06 -46.93
N MET A 319 -1.39 23.72 -46.58
CA MET A 319 -2.13 24.56 -47.52
C MET A 319 -1.31 25.77 -48.03
N HIS A 320 -0.30 26.20 -47.28
CA HIS A 320 0.63 27.27 -47.70
C HIS A 320 1.88 26.77 -48.41
N LEU A 321 2.34 25.56 -48.08
CA LEU A 321 3.56 24.98 -48.63
C LEU A 321 3.33 24.29 -49.97
N LEU A 322 2.22 23.56 -50.10
CA LEU A 322 1.91 22.80 -51.31
C LEU A 322 1.26 23.70 -52.37
N PRO A 323 1.58 23.49 -53.66
CA PRO A 323 0.83 24.09 -54.76
C PRO A 323 -0.66 23.74 -54.66
N SER A 324 -1.55 24.67 -55.05
CA SER A 324 -3.01 24.45 -54.93
C SER A 324 -3.50 23.19 -55.63
N GLU A 325 -2.82 22.77 -56.70
CA GLU A 325 -3.08 21.55 -57.47
C GLU A 325 -2.83 20.27 -56.66
N GLU A 326 -1.90 20.31 -55.69
CA GLU A 326 -1.50 19.19 -54.83
C GLU A 326 -2.27 19.14 -53.51
N THR A 327 -3.08 20.17 -53.20
CA THR A 327 -3.85 20.24 -51.94
C THR A 327 -5.19 19.50 -51.97
N GLY A 328 -5.59 18.91 -53.12
CA GLY A 328 -6.91 18.32 -53.30
C GLY A 328 -7.25 17.14 -52.37
N TRP A 329 -6.23 16.51 -51.75
CA TRP A 329 -6.42 15.45 -50.76
C TRP A 329 -6.65 15.99 -49.33
N ILE A 330 -6.34 17.26 -49.07
CA ILE A 330 -6.49 17.89 -47.75
C ILE A 330 -7.97 18.18 -47.50
N GLN A 331 -8.52 17.58 -46.45
CA GLN A 331 -9.92 17.82 -46.10
C GLN A 331 -10.14 19.28 -45.69
N PRO A 332 -11.27 19.90 -46.07
CA PRO A 332 -11.55 21.29 -45.74
C PRO A 332 -11.77 21.50 -44.23
N ARG A 333 -12.20 20.46 -43.52
CA ARG A 333 -12.41 20.43 -42.06
C ARG A 333 -12.19 19.01 -41.54
N GLY A 334 -11.86 18.88 -40.26
CA GLY A 334 -11.69 17.59 -39.59
C GLY A 334 -10.28 17.36 -39.07
N TYR A 335 -10.11 16.29 -38.29
CA TYR A 335 -8.89 15.96 -37.56
C TYR A 335 -8.36 14.55 -37.88
N THR A 336 -8.90 13.92 -38.93
CA THR A 336 -8.70 12.48 -39.24
C THR A 336 -7.49 12.20 -40.12
N GLN A 337 -6.90 13.23 -40.74
CA GLN A 337 -5.72 13.13 -41.60
C GLN A 337 -4.42 13.50 -40.86
N ASP A 338 -4.46 13.49 -39.53
CA ASP A 338 -3.36 13.81 -38.63
C ASP A 338 -2.00 13.22 -39.05
N LYS A 339 -1.97 11.90 -39.27
CA LYS A 339 -0.78 11.14 -39.66
C LYS A 339 -0.29 11.53 -41.06
N GLN A 340 -1.22 11.68 -42.00
CA GLN A 340 -0.89 12.05 -43.38
C GLN A 340 -0.31 13.48 -43.42
N TYR A 341 -0.84 14.40 -42.61
CA TYR A 341 -0.30 15.76 -42.50
C TYR A 341 1.13 15.75 -41.95
N LEU A 342 1.40 14.97 -40.91
CA LEU A 342 2.75 14.85 -40.36
C LEU A 342 3.74 14.26 -41.39
N GLU A 343 3.35 13.17 -42.06
CA GLU A 343 4.21 12.51 -43.05
C GLU A 343 4.57 13.43 -44.23
N GLU A 344 3.63 14.26 -44.69
CA GLU A 344 3.90 15.21 -45.77
C GLU A 344 4.75 16.39 -45.32
N LEU A 345 4.54 16.92 -44.10
CA LEU A 345 5.40 17.97 -43.55
C LEU A 345 6.84 17.48 -43.32
N GLN A 346 7.03 16.24 -42.89
CA GLN A 346 8.35 15.64 -42.69
C GLN A 346 9.15 15.50 -44.00
N LYS A 347 8.47 15.28 -45.13
CA LYS A 347 9.10 15.19 -46.46
C LYS A 347 9.37 16.55 -47.09
N HIS A 348 8.76 17.61 -46.58
CA HIS A 348 8.80 18.92 -47.23
C HIS A 348 10.16 19.62 -46.96
N PRO A 349 10.91 20.04 -47.99
CA PRO A 349 12.26 20.59 -47.83
C PRO A 349 12.36 21.79 -46.86
N SER A 350 11.31 22.62 -46.81
CA SER A 350 11.24 23.76 -45.90
C SER A 350 11.25 23.40 -44.41
N PHE A 351 10.90 22.16 -44.06
CA PHE A 351 10.92 21.64 -42.69
C PHE A 351 12.17 20.80 -42.40
N GLU A 352 12.85 20.28 -43.43
CA GLU A 352 14.16 19.62 -43.29
C GLU A 352 15.31 20.62 -43.04
N HIS A 353 15.26 21.81 -43.65
CA HIS A 353 16.36 22.78 -43.63
C HIS A 353 16.15 23.94 -42.63
N GLY A 354 14.93 24.13 -42.11
CA GLY A 354 14.62 25.03 -40.99
C GLY A 354 14.76 26.55 -41.21
N GLU A 355 15.46 27.00 -42.25
CA GLU A 355 15.85 28.42 -42.44
C GLU A 355 14.64 29.38 -42.59
N ASP A 356 13.51 28.91 -43.12
CA ASP A 356 12.32 29.73 -43.36
C ASP A 356 11.22 29.58 -42.31
N TRP A 357 11.29 28.56 -41.45
CA TRP A 357 10.24 28.19 -40.50
C TRP A 357 10.87 27.87 -39.14
N GLU A 358 11.18 28.92 -38.40
CA GLU A 358 11.67 28.78 -37.02
C GLU A 358 10.68 27.95 -36.17
N GLY A 359 11.21 27.02 -35.37
CA GLY A 359 10.39 26.08 -34.60
C GLY A 359 9.86 24.87 -35.37
N ALA A 360 10.08 24.76 -36.69
CA ALA A 360 9.60 23.63 -37.51
C ALA A 360 10.06 22.26 -37.01
N GLY A 361 11.34 22.11 -36.65
CA GLY A 361 11.87 20.84 -36.13
C GLY A 361 11.22 20.46 -34.80
N LEU A 362 11.12 21.42 -33.87
CA LEU A 362 10.44 21.22 -32.59
C LEU A 362 8.97 20.87 -32.78
N PHE A 363 8.28 21.52 -33.74
CA PHE A 363 6.90 21.21 -34.07
C PHE A 363 6.72 19.76 -34.53
N LEU A 364 7.55 19.28 -35.47
CA LEU A 364 7.46 17.91 -35.97
C LEU A 364 7.69 16.87 -34.87
N GLU A 365 8.70 17.10 -34.03
CA GLU A 365 9.01 16.23 -32.89
C GLU A 365 7.85 16.20 -31.89
N ALA A 366 7.38 17.38 -31.46
CA ALA A 366 6.28 17.53 -30.52
C ALA A 366 4.98 16.93 -31.09
N TYR A 367 4.68 17.15 -32.38
CA TYR A 367 3.50 16.62 -33.04
C TYR A 367 3.51 15.09 -33.06
N GLN A 368 4.66 14.49 -33.40
CA GLN A 368 4.81 13.03 -33.40
C GLN A 368 4.64 12.43 -32.00
N LYS A 369 5.27 13.03 -30.98
CA LYS A 369 5.17 12.59 -29.59
C LYS A 369 3.75 12.76 -29.05
N LEU A 370 3.10 13.89 -29.33
CA LEU A 370 1.73 14.17 -28.91
C LEU A 370 0.71 13.24 -29.58
N MET A 371 0.86 12.95 -30.88
CA MET A 371 0.04 11.96 -31.58
C MET A 371 0.17 10.57 -30.94
N LYS A 372 1.40 10.14 -30.60
CA LYS A 372 1.63 8.88 -29.90
C LYS A 372 0.97 8.89 -28.52
N HIS A 373 1.08 10.00 -27.80
CA HIS A 373 0.44 10.19 -26.50
C HIS A 373 -1.08 10.07 -26.60
N VAL A 374 -1.75 10.84 -27.45
CA VAL A 374 -3.22 10.81 -27.63
C VAL A 374 -3.72 9.42 -28.02
N ARG A 375 -2.98 8.69 -28.87
CA ARG A 375 -3.30 7.27 -29.17
C ARG A 375 -3.23 6.38 -27.93
N SER A 376 -2.31 6.66 -26.99
CA SER A 376 -2.19 5.93 -25.73
C SER A 376 -3.28 6.31 -24.71
N VAL A 377 -3.86 7.53 -24.78
CA VAL A 377 -4.94 7.98 -23.87
C VAL A 377 -6.15 7.03 -23.93
N ARG A 378 -6.46 6.44 -25.10
CA ARG A 378 -7.50 5.40 -25.19
C ARG A 378 -7.24 4.20 -24.29
N LYS A 379 -5.98 3.77 -24.18
CA LYS A 379 -5.58 2.71 -23.25
C LYS A 379 -5.77 3.18 -21.81
N VAL A 380 -5.40 4.41 -21.49
CA VAL A 380 -5.60 5.00 -20.15
C VAL A 380 -7.08 5.02 -19.77
N ARG A 381 -7.96 5.52 -20.65
CA ARG A 381 -9.43 5.48 -20.47
C ARG A 381 -9.91 4.07 -20.18
N ARG A 382 -9.46 3.10 -20.98
CA ARG A 382 -9.81 1.69 -20.80
C ARG A 382 -9.39 1.17 -19.42
N GLU A 383 -8.14 1.38 -19.02
CA GLU A 383 -7.63 0.92 -17.72
C GLU A 383 -8.41 1.55 -16.57
N TYR A 384 -8.68 2.86 -16.65
CA TYR A 384 -9.42 3.60 -15.63
C TYR A 384 -10.88 3.16 -15.54
N LEU A 385 -11.54 2.88 -16.66
CA LEU A 385 -12.89 2.31 -16.66
C LEU A 385 -12.92 0.94 -15.96
N ILE A 386 -11.94 0.08 -16.23
CA ILE A 386 -11.82 -1.22 -15.55
C ILE A 386 -11.60 -0.99 -14.04
N ASP A 387 -10.79 -0.02 -13.64
CA ASP A 387 -10.57 0.32 -12.21
C ASP A 387 -11.87 0.79 -11.53
N LEU A 388 -12.59 1.72 -12.15
CA LEU A 388 -13.88 2.20 -11.66
C LEU A 388 -14.89 1.06 -11.48
N MET A 389 -15.00 0.18 -12.48
CA MET A 389 -15.89 -0.97 -12.44
C MET A 389 -15.49 -1.99 -11.38
N THR A 390 -14.19 -2.20 -11.20
CA THR A 390 -13.64 -3.08 -10.17
C THR A 390 -13.97 -2.52 -8.78
N GLN A 391 -13.72 -1.23 -8.56
CA GLN A 391 -14.02 -0.56 -7.30
C GLN A 391 -15.51 -0.56 -6.98
N ASP A 392 -16.38 -0.26 -7.95
CA ASP A 392 -17.84 -0.36 -7.77
C ASP A 392 -18.27 -1.79 -7.39
N SER A 393 -17.71 -2.80 -8.06
CA SER A 393 -17.96 -4.21 -7.75
C SER A 393 -17.51 -4.58 -6.34
N ILE A 394 -16.32 -4.16 -5.92
CA ILE A 394 -15.78 -4.40 -4.58
C ILE A 394 -16.59 -3.65 -3.51
N ASN A 395 -16.99 -2.40 -3.77
CA ASN A 395 -17.83 -1.63 -2.86
C ASN A 395 -19.20 -2.30 -2.63
N LYS A 396 -19.78 -2.87 -3.69
CA LYS A 396 -21.01 -3.69 -3.59
C LYS A 396 -20.79 -4.96 -2.74
N LEU A 397 -19.59 -5.57 -2.77
CA LEU A 397 -19.24 -6.71 -1.91
C LEU A 397 -19.09 -6.31 -0.44
N ASN A 398 -18.52 -5.14 -0.15
CA ASN A 398 -18.29 -4.67 1.23
C ASN A 398 -19.61 -4.59 2.03
N MET A 399 -20.74 -4.32 1.37
CA MET A 399 -22.06 -4.28 2.01
C MET A 399 -22.79 -5.63 2.03
N GLN A 400 -22.17 -6.71 1.52
CA GLN A 400 -22.79 -8.03 1.43
C GLN A 400 -22.10 -9.04 2.34
N PHE A 401 -22.88 -9.66 3.22
CA PHE A 401 -22.45 -10.71 4.15
C PHE A 401 -22.71 -12.12 3.62
N GLU A 402 -22.79 -12.25 2.29
CA GLU A 402 -22.92 -13.52 1.58
C GLU A 402 -22.00 -13.54 0.36
N PRO A 403 -21.45 -14.71 -0.03
CA PRO A 403 -20.68 -14.83 -1.27
C PRO A 403 -21.53 -14.49 -2.49
N VAL A 404 -21.07 -13.52 -3.26
CA VAL A 404 -21.73 -13.01 -4.46
C VAL A 404 -21.22 -13.75 -5.67
N TYR A 405 -22.14 -14.31 -6.45
CA TYR A 405 -21.77 -15.02 -7.68
C TYR A 405 -21.59 -14.03 -8.83
N PHE A 406 -20.34 -13.90 -9.29
CA PHE A 406 -19.97 -13.07 -10.40
C PHE A 406 -19.84 -13.92 -11.68
N SER A 407 -20.57 -13.53 -12.72
CA SER A 407 -20.64 -14.28 -13.97
C SER A 407 -20.89 -13.36 -15.16
N PRO A 408 -20.54 -13.75 -16.39
CA PRO A 408 -20.71 -12.89 -17.57
C PRO A 408 -22.16 -12.45 -17.81
N SER A 409 -23.13 -13.30 -17.43
CA SER A 409 -24.58 -13.02 -17.58
C SER A 409 -25.10 -12.02 -16.55
N ARG A 410 -24.48 -11.93 -15.37
CA ARG A 410 -24.81 -10.99 -14.29
C ARG A 410 -23.93 -9.75 -14.27
N PHE A 411 -22.93 -9.68 -15.14
CA PHE A 411 -22.09 -8.51 -15.30
C PHE A 411 -22.89 -7.42 -16.03
N GLU A 412 -23.39 -6.45 -15.27
CA GLU A 412 -24.06 -5.27 -15.81
C GLU A 412 -23.02 -4.25 -16.24
N LEU A 413 -23.24 -3.67 -17.42
CA LEU A 413 -22.41 -2.62 -17.98
C LEU A 413 -23.33 -1.43 -18.27
N PRO A 414 -22.87 -0.19 -18.04
CA PRO A 414 -23.47 0.96 -18.71
C PRO A 414 -23.40 0.71 -20.23
N ASP A 415 -24.51 0.83 -20.95
CA ASP A 415 -24.58 0.50 -22.38
C ASP A 415 -23.50 1.25 -23.21
N ALA A 416 -23.16 2.48 -22.81
CA ALA A 416 -22.13 3.31 -23.43
C ALA A 416 -20.69 2.75 -23.32
N ALA A 417 -20.39 1.92 -22.31
CA ALA A 417 -19.06 1.30 -22.16
C ALA A 417 -18.77 0.24 -23.25
N ILE A 418 -19.83 -0.37 -23.79
CA ILE A 418 -19.75 -1.45 -24.78
C ILE A 418 -19.49 -0.89 -26.19
N GLU A 419 -20.04 0.28 -26.51
CA GLU A 419 -19.96 0.84 -27.87
C GLU A 419 -18.56 1.40 -28.20
N ASN A 420 -17.85 1.98 -27.22
CA ASN A 420 -16.64 2.77 -27.50
C ASN A 420 -15.31 2.10 -27.11
N TYR A 421 -15.31 1.05 -26.28
CA TYR A 421 -14.06 0.59 -25.65
C TYR A 421 -13.74 -0.90 -25.76
N ILE A 422 -14.68 -1.81 -25.46
CA ILE A 422 -14.33 -3.24 -25.34
C ILE A 422 -15.57 -4.13 -25.56
N LYS A 423 -15.35 -5.35 -26.07
CA LYS A 423 -16.32 -6.45 -25.91
C LYS A 423 -16.58 -6.69 -24.42
N LYS A 424 -17.86 -6.81 -24.04
CA LYS A 424 -18.31 -7.18 -22.68
C LYS A 424 -17.51 -8.33 -22.05
N SER A 425 -17.10 -9.32 -22.87
CA SER A 425 -16.30 -10.46 -22.43
C SER A 425 -14.92 -10.10 -21.91
N ASP A 426 -14.24 -9.14 -22.54
CA ASP A 426 -12.86 -8.83 -22.19
C ASP A 426 -12.83 -7.87 -20.98
N LEU A 427 -13.83 -6.99 -20.88
CA LEU A 427 -14.05 -6.16 -19.69
C LEU A 427 -14.40 -7.01 -18.46
N TYR A 428 -15.28 -8.00 -18.61
CA TYR A 428 -15.57 -8.98 -17.56
C TYR A 428 -14.30 -9.68 -17.07
N LYS A 429 -13.45 -10.17 -17.99
CA LYS A 429 -12.19 -10.85 -17.63
C LYS A 429 -11.25 -9.92 -16.88
N ALA A 430 -11.07 -8.70 -17.35
CA ALA A 430 -10.17 -7.74 -16.71
C ALA A 430 -10.63 -7.36 -15.29
N VAL A 431 -11.94 -7.13 -15.10
CA VAL A 431 -12.51 -6.87 -13.76
C VAL A 431 -12.35 -8.11 -12.87
N LEU A 432 -12.66 -9.30 -13.38
CA LEU A 432 -12.50 -10.55 -12.65
C LEU A 432 -11.06 -10.76 -12.18
N GLU A 433 -10.08 -10.58 -13.07
CA GLU A 433 -8.65 -10.71 -12.74
C GLU A 433 -8.21 -9.71 -11.66
N ARG A 434 -8.69 -8.46 -11.71
CA ARG A 434 -8.40 -7.47 -10.66
C ARG A 434 -9.06 -7.80 -9.33
N MET A 435 -10.31 -8.25 -9.34
CA MET A 435 -11.00 -8.68 -8.12
C MET A 435 -10.32 -9.92 -7.50
N GLU A 436 -9.81 -10.85 -8.31
CA GLU A 436 -9.04 -12.02 -7.82
C GLU A 436 -7.67 -11.63 -7.25
N ALA A 437 -7.08 -10.53 -7.72
CA ALA A 437 -5.80 -10.02 -7.25
C ALA A 437 -5.91 -9.11 -6.01
N ASP A 438 -7.12 -8.67 -5.64
CA ASP A 438 -7.32 -7.78 -4.50
C ASP A 438 -7.16 -8.54 -3.17
N PRO A 439 -6.25 -8.11 -2.27
CA PRO A 439 -5.95 -8.83 -1.03
C PRO A 439 -7.10 -8.82 0.00
N GLU A 440 -8.05 -7.89 -0.13
CA GLU A 440 -9.23 -7.77 0.73
C GLU A 440 -10.41 -8.61 0.22
N VAL A 441 -10.30 -9.22 -0.96
CA VAL A 441 -11.37 -10.02 -1.57
C VAL A 441 -10.97 -11.49 -1.59
N LEU A 442 -11.86 -12.36 -1.09
CA LEU A 442 -11.71 -13.80 -1.22
C LEU A 442 -12.47 -14.27 -2.47
N SER A 443 -11.89 -15.20 -3.23
CA SER A 443 -12.48 -15.77 -4.45
C SER A 443 -12.66 -17.29 -4.40
N TYR A 444 -13.74 -17.82 -4.96
CA TYR A 444 -13.96 -19.27 -5.09
C TYR A 444 -14.50 -19.58 -6.48
N LYS A 445 -13.69 -20.29 -7.28
CA LYS A 445 -14.06 -20.73 -8.64
C LYS A 445 -14.99 -21.92 -8.56
N GLU A 446 -16.18 -21.80 -9.14
CA GLU A 446 -17.14 -22.90 -9.14
C GLU A 446 -16.67 -24.02 -10.08
N GLN A 447 -16.46 -25.23 -9.55
CA GLN A 447 -15.96 -26.37 -10.31
C GLN A 447 -17.05 -27.17 -11.05
N ARG A 448 -18.34 -26.80 -10.94
CA ARG A 448 -19.44 -27.54 -11.57
C ARG A 448 -19.76 -27.00 -12.96
N GLU A 449 -19.15 -27.60 -13.98
CA GLU A 449 -19.65 -27.54 -15.35
C GLU A 449 -20.93 -28.38 -15.45
N ALA A 450 -22.09 -27.73 -15.51
CA ALA A 450 -23.32 -28.40 -15.96
C ALA A 450 -23.92 -27.72 -17.19
N THR A 451 -24.00 -26.38 -17.24
CA THR A 451 -24.63 -25.67 -18.37
C THR A 451 -24.24 -24.18 -18.42
N GLY A 452 -22.96 -23.85 -18.63
CA GLY A 452 -22.54 -22.45 -18.89
C GLY A 452 -21.08 -22.15 -18.48
N PRO A 453 -20.56 -20.96 -18.86
CA PRO A 453 -19.24 -20.52 -18.40
C PRO A 453 -19.24 -20.41 -16.87
N ALA A 454 -18.34 -21.13 -16.21
CA ALA A 454 -18.21 -21.14 -14.75
C ALA A 454 -17.90 -19.73 -14.23
N GLY A 455 -18.65 -19.28 -13.24
CA GLY A 455 -18.43 -18.01 -12.54
C GLY A 455 -17.57 -18.18 -11.30
N THR A 456 -17.25 -17.05 -10.68
CA THR A 456 -16.46 -16.98 -9.45
C THR A 456 -17.34 -16.37 -8.36
N TYR A 457 -17.37 -17.02 -7.19
CA TYR A 457 -17.95 -16.40 -6.01
C TYR A 457 -16.91 -15.48 -5.36
N PHE A 458 -17.35 -14.30 -4.93
CA PHE A 458 -16.53 -13.35 -4.19
C PHE A 458 -17.15 -12.98 -2.87
N ILE A 459 -16.32 -12.73 -1.86
CA ILE A 459 -16.73 -12.14 -0.59
C ILE A 459 -15.61 -11.26 -0.05
N TYR A 460 -15.96 -10.11 0.52
CA TYR A 460 -14.99 -9.27 1.21
C TYR A 460 -14.45 -10.03 2.44
N ARG A 461 -13.13 -10.06 2.61
CA ARG A 461 -12.45 -10.87 3.63
C ARG A 461 -12.95 -10.55 5.03
N ALA A 462 -13.18 -9.27 5.34
CA ALA A 462 -13.70 -8.84 6.63
C ALA A 462 -15.15 -9.32 6.89
N ASN A 463 -15.95 -9.61 5.85
CA ASN A 463 -17.33 -10.06 5.98
C ASN A 463 -17.46 -11.58 6.18
N MET A 464 -16.38 -12.33 5.99
CA MET A 464 -16.36 -13.79 6.06
C MET A 464 -16.81 -14.36 7.42
N PRO A 465 -16.39 -13.83 8.59
CA PRO A 465 -16.89 -14.26 9.90
C PRO A 465 -18.41 -14.14 10.02
N ARG A 466 -18.94 -12.96 9.67
CA ARG A 466 -20.36 -12.66 9.74
C ARG A 466 -21.17 -13.56 8.80
N ALA A 467 -20.68 -13.76 7.58
CA ALA A 467 -21.29 -14.67 6.62
C ALA A 467 -21.43 -16.10 7.17
N PHE A 468 -20.41 -16.59 7.88
CA PHE A 468 -20.44 -17.92 8.49
C PHE A 468 -21.41 -18.05 9.67
N ILE A 469 -21.51 -16.99 10.49
CA ILE A 469 -22.44 -16.91 11.61
C ILE A 469 -23.89 -16.98 11.11
N ASP A 470 -24.23 -16.10 10.17
CA ASP A 470 -25.60 -15.88 9.72
C ASP A 470 -26.09 -16.99 8.76
N ASN A 471 -25.21 -17.56 7.92
CA ASN A 471 -25.59 -18.51 6.88
C ASN A 471 -25.31 -19.97 7.24
N LYS A 472 -26.10 -20.49 8.17
CA LYS A 472 -26.00 -21.87 8.67
C LYS A 472 -25.94 -22.93 7.55
N GLY A 473 -26.79 -22.83 6.53
CA GLY A 473 -26.86 -23.81 5.43
C GLY A 473 -25.66 -23.81 4.49
N ARG A 474 -24.77 -22.81 4.56
CA ARG A 474 -23.60 -22.67 3.68
C ARG A 474 -22.26 -22.75 4.41
N ARG A 475 -22.24 -23.07 5.72
CA ARG A 475 -21.02 -23.11 6.54
C ARG A 475 -19.92 -24.02 5.96
N SER A 476 -20.26 -25.20 5.44
CA SER A 476 -19.27 -26.09 4.81
C SER A 476 -18.68 -25.50 3.52
N PHE A 477 -19.50 -24.83 2.71
CA PHE A 477 -19.04 -24.11 1.53
C PHE A 477 -18.11 -22.96 1.91
N LEU A 478 -18.51 -22.14 2.89
CA LEU A 478 -17.72 -21.02 3.42
C LEU A 478 -16.38 -21.47 4.03
N HIS A 479 -16.36 -22.63 4.70
CA HIS A 479 -15.12 -23.22 5.21
C HIS A 479 -14.17 -23.64 4.06
N LEU A 480 -14.69 -24.26 3.00
CA LEU A 480 -13.90 -24.60 1.81
C LEU A 480 -13.44 -23.35 1.05
N PHE A 481 -14.29 -22.32 1.02
CA PHE A 481 -13.96 -21.01 0.47
C PHE A 481 -12.69 -20.46 1.11
N CYS A 482 -12.62 -20.45 2.45
CA CYS A 482 -11.41 -20.01 3.15
C CYS A 482 -10.18 -20.84 2.76
N LYS A 483 -10.32 -22.17 2.71
CA LYS A 483 -9.22 -23.08 2.36
C LYS A 483 -8.62 -22.84 0.97
N GLN A 484 -9.42 -22.36 0.03
CA GLN A 484 -8.97 -22.03 -1.32
C GLN A 484 -8.23 -20.67 -1.38
N ASN A 485 -8.34 -19.82 -0.35
CA ASN A 485 -7.74 -18.49 -0.28
C ASN A 485 -6.67 -18.43 0.84
N ASP A 486 -5.70 -19.33 0.80
CA ASP A 486 -4.52 -19.36 1.70
C ASP A 486 -4.82 -19.38 3.21
N MET A 487 -6.02 -19.82 3.61
CA MET A 487 -6.37 -20.11 5.00
C MET A 487 -6.45 -21.62 5.19
N PRO A 488 -5.32 -22.32 5.45
CA PRO A 488 -5.26 -23.78 5.46
C PRO A 488 -6.16 -24.43 6.51
N ARG A 489 -6.44 -23.75 7.63
CA ARG A 489 -7.40 -24.23 8.62
C ARG A 489 -8.83 -23.87 8.24
N GLY A 490 -9.05 -23.02 7.24
CA GLY A 490 -10.37 -22.56 6.80
C GLY A 490 -10.92 -21.49 7.73
N ILE A 491 -12.21 -21.56 8.07
CA ILE A 491 -12.88 -20.56 8.93
C ILE A 491 -12.18 -20.33 10.29
N TYR A 492 -11.42 -21.31 10.78
CA TYR A 492 -10.69 -21.23 12.05
C TYR A 492 -9.53 -20.23 12.01
N ASP A 493 -8.96 -19.94 10.83
CA ASP A 493 -7.88 -18.93 10.70
C ASP A 493 -8.39 -17.50 10.94
N LEU A 494 -9.71 -17.30 10.93
CA LEU A 494 -10.36 -16.02 11.22
C LEU A 494 -10.70 -15.82 12.72
N LEU A 495 -10.48 -16.84 13.55
CA LEU A 495 -10.59 -16.70 15.00
C LEU A 495 -9.36 -15.97 15.55
N ARG A 496 -9.58 -14.82 16.18
CA ARG A 496 -8.52 -14.02 16.80
C ARG A 496 -8.56 -14.18 18.32
N ALA A 497 -7.40 -14.22 18.96
CA ALA A 497 -7.32 -14.05 20.40
C ALA A 497 -7.66 -12.59 20.71
N VAL A 498 -8.78 -12.38 21.40
CA VAL A 498 -9.22 -11.04 21.80
C VAL A 498 -9.05 -10.92 23.31
N ASP A 499 -8.31 -9.92 23.76
CA ASP A 499 -8.26 -9.54 25.16
C ASP A 499 -9.53 -8.73 25.46
N ASP A 500 -10.38 -9.26 26.35
CA ASP A 500 -11.66 -8.66 26.72
C ASP A 500 -11.51 -7.25 27.34
N SER A 501 -10.30 -6.87 27.78
CA SER A 501 -10.03 -5.59 28.44
C SER A 501 -9.67 -4.44 27.51
N SER A 502 -9.18 -4.71 26.28
CA SER A 502 -8.63 -3.67 25.38
C SER A 502 -9.30 -3.59 24.00
N ALA A 503 -10.10 -4.60 23.61
CA ALA A 503 -10.67 -4.67 22.28
C ALA A 503 -12.05 -3.99 22.16
N PRO A 504 -12.43 -3.50 20.97
CA PRO A 504 -13.77 -2.98 20.72
C PRO A 504 -14.84 -4.05 20.96
N ARG A 505 -15.90 -3.74 21.72
CA ARG A 505 -16.99 -4.69 22.04
C ARG A 505 -17.57 -5.42 20.83
N LYS A 506 -17.75 -4.73 19.70
CA LYS A 506 -18.27 -5.33 18.46
C LYS A 506 -17.39 -6.48 17.95
N LEU A 507 -16.07 -6.36 18.07
CA LEU A 507 -15.13 -7.41 17.68
C LEU A 507 -15.22 -8.61 18.61
N VAL A 508 -15.32 -8.36 19.93
CA VAL A 508 -15.50 -9.42 20.95
C VAL A 508 -16.78 -10.21 20.66
N ASP A 509 -17.90 -9.52 20.45
CA ASP A 509 -19.21 -10.14 20.16
C ASP A 509 -19.18 -10.98 18.87
N GLU A 510 -18.53 -10.49 17.81
CA GLU A 510 -18.38 -11.24 16.56
C GLU A 510 -17.54 -12.51 16.75
N GLN A 511 -16.43 -12.43 17.51
CA GLN A 511 -15.56 -13.58 17.76
C GLN A 511 -16.25 -14.63 18.64
N ILE A 512 -17.05 -14.21 19.63
CA ILE A 512 -17.92 -15.11 20.40
C ILE A 512 -18.95 -15.77 19.48
N GLY A 513 -19.60 -14.98 18.62
CA GLY A 513 -20.57 -15.45 17.64
C GLY A 513 -19.98 -16.49 16.69
N LEU A 514 -18.79 -16.22 16.16
CA LEU A 514 -18.07 -17.11 15.26
C LEU A 514 -17.71 -18.43 15.95
N SER A 515 -17.16 -18.36 17.17
CA SER A 515 -16.82 -19.55 17.96
C SER A 515 -18.05 -20.45 18.19
N LYS A 516 -19.19 -19.85 18.52
CA LYS A 516 -20.45 -20.57 18.70
C LYS A 516 -20.94 -21.21 17.39
N ALA A 517 -20.92 -20.45 16.29
CA ALA A 517 -21.35 -20.93 14.98
C ALA A 517 -20.50 -22.11 14.48
N ILE A 518 -19.19 -22.09 14.75
CA ILE A 518 -18.27 -23.19 14.44
C ILE A 518 -18.65 -24.45 15.22
N ARG A 519 -18.86 -24.35 16.54
CA ARG A 519 -19.27 -25.51 17.37
C ARG A 519 -20.58 -26.12 16.89
N GLU A 520 -21.58 -25.28 16.59
CA GLU A 520 -22.86 -25.75 16.06
C GLU A 520 -22.71 -26.50 14.73
N TRP A 521 -21.82 -26.03 13.87
CA TRP A 521 -21.53 -26.66 12.58
C TRP A 521 -20.78 -27.98 12.71
N GLU A 522 -19.80 -28.06 13.61
CA GLU A 522 -19.09 -29.30 13.95
C GLU A 522 -20.05 -30.37 14.45
N ASP A 523 -20.94 -30.01 15.39
CA ASP A 523 -22.00 -30.88 15.91
C ASP A 523 -22.92 -31.41 14.78
N GLU A 524 -23.18 -30.59 13.77
CA GLU A 524 -24.01 -30.96 12.62
C GLU A 524 -23.30 -31.92 11.67
N ILE A 525 -22.04 -31.64 11.34
CA ILE A 525 -21.20 -32.55 10.56
C ILE A 525 -21.06 -33.90 11.27
N GLU A 526 -20.84 -33.92 12.58
CA GLU A 526 -20.72 -35.16 13.35
C GLU A 526 -22.05 -35.93 13.37
N LYS A 527 -23.18 -35.25 13.58
CA LYS A 527 -24.51 -35.87 13.49
C LYS A 527 -24.79 -36.43 12.10
N GLU A 528 -24.42 -35.74 11.04
CA GLU A 528 -24.56 -36.23 9.67
C GLU A 528 -23.66 -37.43 9.39
N ARG A 529 -22.40 -37.38 9.82
CA ARG A 529 -21.47 -38.50 9.74
C ARG A 529 -22.02 -39.73 10.46
N LEU A 530 -22.49 -39.58 11.70
CA LEU A 530 -23.12 -40.65 12.47
C LEU A 530 -24.40 -41.18 11.78
N LYS A 531 -25.21 -40.31 11.17
CA LYS A 531 -26.38 -40.72 10.37
C LYS A 531 -25.97 -41.51 9.13
N GLN A 532 -24.91 -41.11 8.43
CA GLN A 532 -24.38 -41.82 7.27
C GLN A 532 -23.80 -43.18 7.67
N GLU A 533 -23.03 -43.26 8.75
CA GLU A 533 -22.53 -44.52 9.32
C GLU A 533 -23.69 -45.45 9.72
N ARG A 534 -24.74 -44.92 10.34
CA ARG A 534 -25.97 -45.68 10.66
C ARG A 534 -26.75 -46.10 9.42
N ARG A 535 -26.73 -45.34 8.33
CA ARG A 535 -27.33 -45.70 7.02
C ARG A 535 -26.52 -46.77 6.28
N LYS A 536 -25.19 -46.78 6.45
CA LYS A 536 -24.29 -47.83 5.93
C LYS A 536 -24.49 -49.18 6.63
N LEU A 537 -24.95 -49.18 7.88
CA LEU A 537 -25.49 -50.37 8.56
C LEU A 537 -26.88 -50.71 7.97
N GLY A 538 -26.87 -51.54 6.93
CA GLY A 538 -28.06 -51.98 6.21
C GLY A 538 -29.12 -52.64 7.09
N PHE A 539 -30.35 -52.73 6.57
CA PHE A 539 -31.53 -53.29 7.24
C PHE A 539 -31.27 -54.66 7.91
N PHE A 540 -30.48 -55.53 7.27
CA PHE A 540 -30.07 -56.83 7.81
C PHE A 540 -29.20 -56.73 9.06
N GLY A 541 -28.33 -55.73 9.19
CA GLY A 541 -27.53 -55.50 10.39
C GLY A 541 -28.36 -55.05 11.59
N ARG A 542 -29.46 -54.32 11.34
CA ARG A 542 -30.40 -53.89 12.39
C ARG A 542 -31.34 -55.03 12.82
N LEU A 543 -31.76 -55.89 11.88
CA LEU A 543 -32.58 -57.06 12.15
C LEU A 543 -31.80 -58.13 12.93
N LEU A 544 -30.52 -58.36 12.57
CA LEU A 544 -29.64 -59.27 13.32
C LEU A 544 -29.35 -58.76 14.74
N ALA A 545 -29.12 -57.46 14.93
CA ALA A 545 -28.92 -56.88 16.26
C ALA A 545 -30.20 -56.97 17.13
N PHE A 546 -31.37 -56.79 16.51
CA PHE A 546 -32.67 -56.93 17.18
C PHE A 546 -32.97 -58.38 17.57
N LEU A 547 -32.79 -59.34 16.65
CA LEU A 547 -32.95 -60.77 16.94
C LEU A 547 -31.95 -61.27 18.01
N ARG A 548 -30.71 -60.77 18.00
CA ARG A 548 -29.70 -61.12 19.00
C ARG A 548 -30.01 -60.52 20.38
N SER A 549 -30.68 -59.36 20.43
CA SER A 549 -31.18 -58.75 21.67
C SER A 549 -32.41 -59.47 22.28
N LEU A 550 -33.18 -60.19 21.45
CA LEU A 550 -34.36 -60.95 21.89
C LEU A 550 -34.02 -62.35 22.45
N PHE A 551 -32.85 -62.91 22.11
CA PHE A 551 -32.40 -64.23 22.57
C PHE A 551 -31.29 -64.20 23.63
N GLY A 552 -31.17 -63.11 24.39
CA GLY A 552 -30.38 -63.11 25.64
C GLY A 552 -28.88 -63.38 25.50
N GLY A 553 -28.32 -63.27 24.30
CA GLY A 553 -26.90 -63.51 24.04
C GLY A 553 -26.05 -62.30 24.35
N ASN A 554 -25.75 -62.06 25.62
CA ASN A 554 -24.60 -61.25 26.02
C ASN A 554 -23.33 -62.08 25.76
N GLU A 555 -22.79 -61.97 24.56
CA GLU A 555 -21.39 -62.26 24.31
C GLU A 555 -20.71 -61.01 23.77
N SER A 556 -19.85 -60.45 24.62
CA SER A 556 -18.70 -59.65 24.24
C SER A 556 -17.95 -60.31 23.07
N PRO A 557 -17.52 -59.57 22.04
CA PRO A 557 -16.59 -60.14 21.08
C PRO A 557 -15.28 -60.42 21.81
N THR A 558 -14.93 -61.70 21.90
CA THR A 558 -13.58 -62.20 22.12
C THR A 558 -12.68 -61.61 21.04
N ARG A 559 -11.99 -60.52 21.38
CA ARG A 559 -10.70 -60.20 20.78
C ARG A 559 -9.77 -61.37 21.11
N ARG A 560 -9.21 -62.00 20.08
CA ARG A 560 -7.91 -62.66 20.22
C ARG A 560 -6.91 -61.59 20.69
N SER A 561 -6.16 -61.99 21.71
CA SER A 561 -4.86 -61.50 22.20
C SER A 561 -4.02 -60.83 21.11
N ASP A 562 -3.33 -59.73 21.37
CA ASP A 562 -2.34 -59.66 22.45
C ASP A 562 -2.57 -58.56 23.51
N ASP A 563 -2.32 -59.01 24.74
CA ASP A 563 -1.97 -58.35 26.00
C ASP A 563 -2.82 -57.18 26.55
N VAL A 564 -3.58 -57.56 27.58
CA VAL A 564 -3.82 -56.75 28.78
C VAL A 564 -3.29 -57.57 29.96
N PRO A 565 -2.94 -56.96 31.11
CA PRO A 565 -3.67 -57.39 32.29
C PRO A 565 -4.45 -56.25 32.94
N SER A 566 -5.75 -56.51 32.98
CA SER A 566 -6.83 -55.77 33.60
C SER A 566 -6.88 -55.97 35.11
N VAL A 567 -7.41 -54.99 35.85
CA VAL A 567 -8.28 -55.21 37.04
C VAL A 567 -9.33 -54.07 37.10
N GLN A 568 -10.56 -54.29 36.62
CA GLN A 568 -11.85 -54.47 37.36
C GLN A 568 -12.31 -53.23 38.19
N ARG A 569 -13.31 -52.43 37.76
CA ARG A 569 -14.80 -52.51 38.00
C ARG A 569 -15.18 -52.48 39.50
N LYS A 570 -16.09 -51.67 40.08
CA LYS A 570 -17.34 -50.88 39.79
C LYS A 570 -17.66 -50.06 41.10
N PRO A 571 -18.77 -49.28 41.32
CA PRO A 571 -19.96 -48.95 40.52
C PRO A 571 -20.32 -47.43 40.46
N ARG A 572 -21.40 -47.12 39.71
CA ARG A 572 -22.02 -45.79 39.55
C ARG A 572 -22.54 -45.18 40.85
N GLU A 573 -22.37 -43.85 41.03
CA GLU A 573 -23.32 -42.99 41.77
C GLU A 573 -23.49 -41.59 41.12
N LYS A 574 -24.43 -40.82 41.67
CA LYS A 574 -25.41 -39.93 41.02
C LYS A 574 -24.87 -38.59 40.47
N LYS A 575 -25.58 -38.08 39.46
CA LYS A 575 -25.46 -36.72 38.91
C LYS A 575 -25.57 -35.65 40.02
N ALA A 576 -24.59 -34.76 40.11
CA ALA A 576 -24.75 -33.42 40.64
C ALA A 576 -24.67 -32.38 39.50
N ARG A 577 -25.53 -31.37 39.59
CA ARG A 577 -25.68 -30.25 38.63
C ARG A 577 -24.86 -29.05 39.14
N LYS A 578 -24.42 -28.20 38.18
CA LYS A 578 -23.71 -26.90 38.32
C LYS A 578 -22.19 -27.05 38.44
N THR A 579 -21.35 -26.21 37.84
CA THR A 579 -21.45 -24.80 37.36
C THR A 579 -20.61 -24.63 36.09
N GLY A 580 -20.90 -23.60 35.29
CA GLY A 580 -20.32 -23.38 33.95
C GLY A 580 -18.80 -23.25 33.95
N VAL A 581 -18.12 -24.31 33.55
CA VAL A 581 -16.77 -24.26 33.02
C VAL A 581 -16.89 -24.52 31.52
N ILE A 582 -16.58 -23.49 30.73
CA ILE A 582 -16.46 -23.61 29.28
C ILE A 582 -15.30 -24.57 29.03
N ALA A 583 -15.62 -25.84 28.82
CA ALA A 583 -14.67 -26.77 28.23
C ALA A 583 -14.45 -26.31 26.78
N GLY A 584 -13.21 -25.93 26.46
CA GLY A 584 -12.79 -25.76 25.07
C GLY A 584 -12.99 -27.08 24.29
N PRO A 585 -13.01 -27.02 22.94
CA PRO A 585 -13.16 -28.20 22.10
C PRO A 585 -12.11 -29.27 22.44
N ARG A 586 -12.54 -30.53 22.44
CA ARG A 586 -11.84 -31.72 22.94
C ARG A 586 -10.58 -32.15 22.18
N GLU A 587 -9.98 -31.33 21.33
CA GLU A 587 -8.89 -31.76 20.43
C GLU A 587 -7.47 -31.29 20.80
N ARG A 588 -7.30 -30.47 21.85
CA ARG A 588 -5.96 -30.35 22.45
C ARG A 588 -5.75 -31.51 23.41
N GLN A 589 -5.35 -32.66 22.87
CA GLN A 589 -4.70 -33.71 23.65
C GLN A 589 -3.24 -33.76 23.22
N GLU A 590 -2.37 -33.06 23.96
CA GLU A 590 -0.95 -33.04 23.68
C GLU A 590 -0.28 -34.28 24.28
N VAL A 591 0.62 -34.90 23.51
CA VAL A 591 1.51 -35.94 24.03
C VAL A 591 2.72 -35.22 24.60
N ILE A 592 2.90 -35.27 25.92
CA ILE A 592 4.03 -34.62 26.59
C ILE A 592 5.35 -35.21 26.05
N PRO A 593 6.25 -34.39 25.48
CA PRO A 593 7.53 -34.88 24.99
C PRO A 593 8.35 -35.54 26.11
N GLY A 594 9.05 -36.64 25.82
CA GLY A 594 9.80 -37.39 26.85
C GLY A 594 10.85 -36.56 27.62
N ARG A 595 11.39 -35.49 27.02
CA ARG A 595 12.30 -34.55 27.70
C ARG A 595 11.56 -33.69 28.74
N VAL A 596 10.33 -33.27 28.44
CA VAL A 596 9.44 -32.55 29.36
C VAL A 596 8.96 -33.47 30.47
N GLN A 597 8.58 -34.71 30.14
CA GLN A 597 8.21 -35.70 31.15
C GLN A 597 9.35 -35.98 32.14
N LYS A 598 10.60 -36.11 31.68
CA LYS A 598 11.76 -36.27 32.58
C LYS A 598 11.97 -35.08 33.52
N ALA A 599 11.72 -33.86 33.07
CA ALA A 599 11.81 -32.67 33.90
C ALA A 599 10.66 -32.61 34.93
N ILE A 600 9.44 -32.96 34.52
CA ILE A 600 8.30 -33.13 35.43
C ILE A 600 8.61 -34.18 36.49
N ASP A 601 9.11 -35.35 36.10
CA ASP A 601 9.44 -36.43 37.03
C ASP A 601 10.56 -36.02 38.01
N TYR A 602 11.51 -35.20 37.56
CA TYR A 602 12.56 -34.64 38.41
C TYR A 602 11.99 -33.70 39.46
N VAL A 603 11.11 -32.77 39.06
CA VAL A 603 10.44 -31.83 39.98
C VAL A 603 9.52 -32.59 40.93
N ASP A 604 8.72 -33.55 40.44
CA ASP A 604 7.84 -34.38 41.26
C ASP A 604 8.58 -35.06 42.42
N ARG A 605 9.76 -35.65 42.13
CA ARG A 605 10.59 -36.32 43.14
C ARG A 605 11.19 -35.35 44.15
N ASN A 606 11.65 -34.18 43.70
CA ASN A 606 12.33 -33.22 44.56
C ASN A 606 11.37 -32.38 45.41
N PHE A 607 10.12 -32.21 44.98
CA PHE A 607 9.11 -31.39 45.64
C PHE A 607 7.94 -32.22 46.19
N ARG A 608 8.21 -33.48 46.58
CA ARG A 608 7.25 -34.39 47.24
C ARG A 608 5.91 -34.54 46.52
N GLY A 609 5.94 -34.41 45.19
CA GLY A 609 4.77 -34.58 44.36
C GLY A 609 4.05 -33.30 43.93
N ILE A 610 4.64 -32.15 44.21
CA ILE A 610 4.18 -30.83 43.79
C ILE A 610 4.96 -30.41 42.54
N ILE A 611 4.27 -30.10 41.45
CA ILE A 611 4.90 -29.77 40.16
C ILE A 611 4.80 -28.26 39.93
N TRP A 612 5.83 -27.52 40.35
CA TRP A 612 5.97 -26.09 40.09
C TRP A 612 6.45 -25.85 38.66
N LEU A 613 5.72 -25.06 37.86
CA LEU A 613 6.04 -24.91 36.42
C LEU A 613 7.39 -24.23 36.15
N ASP A 614 7.75 -23.25 36.97
CA ASP A 614 9.03 -22.55 36.89
C ASP A 614 10.22 -23.48 37.23
N GLU A 615 10.04 -24.41 38.18
CA GLU A 615 11.04 -25.45 38.47
C GLU A 615 11.16 -26.45 37.31
N VAL A 616 10.05 -26.75 36.62
CA VAL A 616 10.07 -27.62 35.41
C VAL A 616 10.84 -26.92 34.29
N LEU A 617 10.66 -25.62 34.09
CA LEU A 617 11.44 -24.84 33.13
C LEU A 617 12.93 -24.79 33.49
N SER A 618 13.23 -24.55 34.77
CA SER A 618 14.60 -24.56 35.29
C SER A 618 15.27 -25.92 35.03
N ALA A 619 14.57 -27.02 35.31
CA ALA A 619 15.04 -28.38 35.05
C ALA A 619 15.21 -28.72 33.56
N LEU A 620 14.45 -28.06 32.66
CA LEU A 620 14.57 -28.24 31.22
C LEU A 620 15.79 -27.52 30.62
N GLY A 621 16.24 -26.43 31.24
CA GLY A 621 17.44 -25.68 30.87
C GLY A 621 17.41 -25.16 29.42
N THR A 622 16.25 -24.77 28.90
CA THR A 622 16.10 -24.34 27.49
C THR A 622 15.16 -23.14 27.36
N VAL A 623 15.48 -22.23 26.44
CA VAL A 623 14.64 -21.08 26.05
C VAL A 623 13.49 -21.48 25.12
N ARG A 624 13.43 -22.76 24.69
CA ARG A 624 12.43 -23.26 23.74
C ARG A 624 11.02 -23.30 24.31
N TYR A 625 10.88 -23.40 25.64
CA TYR A 625 9.60 -23.52 26.32
C TYR A 625 9.41 -22.36 27.29
N ASN A 626 8.17 -21.89 27.44
CA ASN A 626 7.76 -20.95 28.48
C ASN A 626 6.67 -21.57 29.38
N GLU A 627 6.34 -20.90 30.50
CA GLU A 627 5.41 -21.43 31.50
C GLU A 627 4.03 -21.71 30.92
N ASN A 628 3.58 -20.89 29.97
CA ASN A 628 2.29 -21.05 29.32
C ASN A 628 2.24 -22.30 28.45
N GLN A 629 3.31 -22.55 27.67
CA GLN A 629 3.41 -23.74 26.82
C GLN A 629 3.48 -25.02 27.66
N ILE A 630 4.24 -25.03 28.75
CA ILE A 630 4.32 -26.20 29.63
C ILE A 630 2.99 -26.40 30.39
N GLY A 631 2.40 -25.31 30.90
CA GLY A 631 1.10 -25.36 31.54
C GLY A 631 0.01 -25.91 30.61
N ASP A 632 -0.01 -25.47 29.35
CA ASP A 632 -0.93 -25.99 28.34
C ASP A 632 -0.66 -27.48 28.06
N MET A 633 0.60 -27.92 27.96
CA MET A 633 0.94 -29.35 27.78
C MET A 633 0.45 -30.23 28.93
N LEU A 634 0.58 -29.79 30.19
CA LEU A 634 0.08 -30.56 31.34
C LEU A 634 -1.45 -30.51 31.43
N PHE A 635 -2.05 -29.34 31.15
CA PHE A 635 -3.50 -29.15 31.20
C PHE A 635 -4.22 -29.96 30.13
N TYR A 636 -3.62 -30.07 28.95
CA TYR A 636 -4.11 -30.81 27.80
C TYR A 636 -3.45 -32.20 27.64
N ASP A 637 -2.82 -32.73 28.69
CA ASP A 637 -2.19 -34.06 28.65
C ASP A 637 -3.20 -35.12 28.18
N LYS A 638 -2.83 -35.87 27.15
CA LYS A 638 -3.68 -36.91 26.54
C LYS A 638 -4.15 -37.96 27.55
N GLU A 639 -3.31 -38.29 28.53
CA GLU A 639 -3.59 -39.26 29.59
C GLU A 639 -4.33 -38.63 30.78
N ASN A 640 -4.53 -37.31 30.76
CA ASN A 640 -5.28 -36.53 31.74
C ASN A 640 -4.75 -36.73 33.18
N ARG A 641 -3.41 -36.85 33.28
CA ARG A 641 -2.69 -37.23 34.51
C ARG A 641 -2.54 -36.09 35.50
N TYR A 642 -2.63 -34.84 35.06
CA TYR A 642 -2.34 -33.67 35.87
C TYR A 642 -3.58 -32.82 36.12
N ILE A 643 -3.57 -32.08 37.23
CA ILE A 643 -4.58 -31.09 37.58
C ILE A 643 -3.89 -29.81 38.03
N GLU A 644 -4.32 -28.67 37.49
CA GLU A 644 -3.81 -27.36 37.90
C GLU A 644 -4.55 -26.88 39.15
N VAL A 645 -3.81 -26.42 40.16
CA VAL A 645 -4.40 -25.87 41.37
C VAL A 645 -4.78 -24.41 41.14
N LYS A 646 -6.03 -24.19 40.72
CA LYS A 646 -6.54 -22.86 40.33
C LYS A 646 -6.39 -21.78 41.40
N ALA A 647 -6.42 -22.16 42.69
CA ALA A 647 -6.24 -21.22 43.80
C ALA A 647 -4.88 -20.49 43.77
N LEU A 648 -3.86 -21.11 43.15
CA LEU A 648 -2.52 -20.54 43.06
C LEU A 648 -2.21 -19.86 41.72
N LEU A 649 -3.15 -19.79 40.77
CA LEU A 649 -2.90 -19.26 39.42
C LEU A 649 -2.34 -17.81 39.45
N ALA A 650 -2.82 -17.00 40.39
CA ALA A 650 -2.40 -15.60 40.55
C ALA A 650 -1.07 -15.43 41.31
N ILE A 651 -0.53 -16.49 41.91
CA ILE A 651 0.67 -16.46 42.77
C ILE A 651 1.81 -17.22 42.08
N ARG A 652 1.61 -18.51 41.82
CA ARG A 652 2.58 -19.41 41.17
C ARG A 652 1.88 -20.63 40.60
N ARG A 653 2.02 -20.87 39.30
CA ARG A 653 1.34 -21.99 38.62
C ARG A 653 1.88 -23.33 39.12
N VAL A 654 0.97 -24.20 39.56
CA VAL A 654 1.30 -25.50 40.14
C VAL A 654 0.33 -26.58 39.68
N PHE A 655 0.91 -27.74 39.36
CA PHE A 655 0.18 -28.94 38.97
C PHE A 655 0.41 -30.05 39.97
N LEU A 656 -0.59 -30.92 40.12
CA LEU A 656 -0.52 -32.15 40.89
C LEU A 656 -0.91 -33.33 39.99
N TYR A 657 -0.44 -34.53 40.32
CA TYR A 657 -1.02 -35.73 39.71
C TYR A 657 -2.44 -35.93 40.21
N ARG A 658 -3.38 -36.16 39.29
CA ARG A 658 -4.79 -36.38 39.62
C ARG A 658 -4.99 -37.62 40.52
N SER A 659 -4.12 -38.63 40.41
CA SER A 659 -4.16 -39.79 41.31
C SER A 659 -3.97 -39.44 42.79
N ARG A 660 -3.31 -38.32 43.09
CA ARG A 660 -3.05 -37.85 44.47
C ARG A 660 -4.17 -36.98 45.04
N GLU A 661 -5.11 -36.54 44.21
CA GLU A 661 -6.29 -35.78 44.65
C GLU A 661 -7.20 -36.60 45.58
N GLN A 662 -7.10 -37.93 45.54
CA GLN A 662 -7.89 -38.86 46.36
C GLN A 662 -7.05 -39.60 47.41
N ASP A 663 -5.75 -39.31 47.51
CA ASP A 663 -4.85 -39.97 48.47
C ASP A 663 -4.77 -39.15 49.77
N GLU A 664 -5.63 -39.47 50.72
CA GLU A 664 -5.70 -38.77 52.02
C GLU A 664 -4.36 -38.78 52.77
N ALA A 665 -3.59 -39.87 52.68
CA ALA A 665 -2.31 -39.99 53.37
C ALA A 665 -1.26 -39.07 52.75
N TRP A 666 -1.21 -39.00 51.41
CA TRP A 666 -0.34 -38.05 50.72
C TRP A 666 -0.77 -36.60 50.97
N ILE A 667 -2.08 -36.29 50.91
CA ILE A 667 -2.59 -34.94 51.15
C ILE A 667 -2.21 -34.48 52.56
N GLN A 668 -2.47 -35.29 53.60
CA GLN A 668 -2.11 -34.95 54.98
C GLN A 668 -0.59 -34.77 55.13
N SER A 669 0.22 -35.70 54.61
CA SER A 669 1.68 -35.57 54.67
C SER A 669 2.22 -34.35 53.91
N THR A 670 1.53 -33.90 52.86
CA THR A 670 1.92 -32.74 52.06
C THR A 670 1.54 -31.44 52.75
N ILE A 671 0.39 -31.39 53.42
CA ILE A 671 -0.01 -30.28 54.29
C ILE A 671 1.04 -30.11 55.41
N ASP A 672 1.38 -31.20 56.11
CA ASP A 672 2.38 -31.18 57.18
C ASP A 672 3.75 -30.72 56.66
N TYR A 673 4.13 -31.14 55.45
CA TYR A 673 5.35 -30.65 54.81
C TYR A 673 5.30 -29.14 54.55
N LEU A 674 4.26 -28.64 53.85
CA LEU A 674 4.13 -27.23 53.47
C LEU A 674 4.05 -26.28 54.67
N GLU A 675 3.46 -26.73 55.78
CA GLU A 675 3.41 -25.97 57.04
C GLU A 675 4.77 -25.82 57.70
N ASN A 676 5.68 -26.78 57.48
CA ASN A 676 7.00 -26.84 58.10
C ASN A 676 8.16 -26.38 57.17
N VAL A 677 7.88 -26.00 55.91
CA VAL A 677 8.90 -25.44 55.00
C VAL A 677 9.35 -24.05 55.49
N THR A 678 10.67 -23.86 55.62
CA THR A 678 11.27 -22.57 55.99
C THR A 678 12.22 -22.08 54.87
N PRO A 679 12.07 -20.84 54.36
CA PRO A 679 11.06 -19.84 54.72
C PRO A 679 9.66 -20.20 54.19
N GLN A 680 8.64 -19.90 55.00
CA GLN A 680 7.24 -20.12 54.61
C GLN A 680 6.79 -18.98 53.69
N ARG A 681 6.64 -19.27 52.40
CA ARG A 681 6.18 -18.32 51.38
C ARG A 681 4.66 -18.38 51.19
N GLU A 682 4.10 -17.37 50.54
CA GLU A 682 2.66 -17.22 50.32
C GLU A 682 2.06 -18.42 49.57
N GLU A 683 2.75 -18.91 48.54
CA GLU A 683 2.35 -20.08 47.77
C GLU A 683 2.26 -21.37 48.61
N HIS A 684 3.11 -21.52 49.64
CA HIS A 684 3.05 -22.69 50.52
C HIS A 684 1.81 -22.65 51.42
N ARG A 685 1.43 -21.46 51.89
CA ARG A 685 0.24 -21.27 52.75
C ARG A 685 -1.04 -21.50 51.98
N GLU A 686 -1.15 -20.94 50.78
CA GLU A 686 -2.33 -21.11 49.93
C GLU A 686 -2.49 -22.54 49.43
N LEU A 687 -1.40 -23.21 49.07
CA LEU A 687 -1.45 -24.63 48.69
C LEU A 687 -1.84 -25.52 49.87
N ALA A 688 -1.31 -25.29 51.07
CA ALA A 688 -1.71 -26.03 52.26
C ALA A 688 -3.20 -25.78 52.59
N HIS A 689 -3.69 -24.54 52.45
CA HIS A 689 -5.10 -24.23 52.65
C HIS A 689 -6.00 -24.93 51.63
N HIS A 690 -5.65 -24.92 50.34
CA HIS A 690 -6.37 -25.64 49.29
C HIS A 690 -6.43 -27.15 49.58
N LEU A 691 -5.29 -27.78 49.90
CA LEU A 691 -5.23 -29.20 50.22
C LEU A 691 -6.03 -29.57 51.48
N ARG A 692 -6.10 -28.69 52.50
CA ARG A 692 -6.98 -28.90 53.67
C ARG A 692 -8.46 -28.87 53.29
N GLN A 693 -8.86 -28.03 52.34
CA GLN A 693 -10.24 -28.03 51.83
C GLN A 693 -10.52 -29.35 51.11
N THR A 694 -9.62 -29.79 50.23
CA THR A 694 -9.73 -31.08 49.54
C THR A 694 -9.82 -32.25 50.53
N LEU A 695 -8.99 -32.28 51.58
CA LEU A 695 -9.04 -33.33 52.61
C LEU A 695 -10.36 -33.34 53.39
N ARG A 696 -10.99 -32.18 53.61
CA ARG A 696 -12.31 -32.08 54.24
C ARG A 696 -13.44 -32.54 53.33
N GLU A 697 -13.26 -32.47 52.01
CA GLU A 697 -14.25 -32.95 51.05
C GLU A 697 -14.18 -34.47 50.84
N LEU A 698 -13.04 -35.09 51.20
CA LEU A 698 -12.85 -36.55 51.13
C LEU A 698 -13.33 -37.30 52.39
N LYS A 699 -13.29 -36.64 53.57
CA LYS A 699 -13.80 -37.16 54.86
C LYS A 699 -15.30 -36.88 55.02
#